data_AF-A0A2D6L603-F1
#
_entry.id   AF-A0A2D6L603-F1
#
_cell.length_a   1.000
_cell.length_b   1.000
_cell.length_c   1.000
_cell.angle_alpha   90.00
_cell.angle_beta   90.00
_cell.angle_gamma   90.00
#
_symmetry.space_group_name_H-M   'P 1'
#
loop_
_entity.id
_entity.type
_entity.pdbx_description
1 polymer ?
#
loop_
_entity_poly.entity_id
_entity_poly.type
_entity_poly.pdbx_seq_one_letter_code
_entity_poly.pdbx_strand_id
1 'polypeptide(L)'
;MIDVIRLGKRAFAWVTVVATVTWSVGLAAFVAPLTAQAAEVANGDLIKGSLPTVYYYHGNKKYVFPTQKTFLTWYTMDQLEGVDNGGLVKTVSNAEIASFKIGANVTAKPGARMVKITSDPATYAVDAGGQLRHVTSEAAAVELYGSAWNTMIDDVPDGFFVNYVGSEASGDISSSSDFNPAAVEAAATSIALDLGLDDSDTPPAPTPAPAGGSLSVGPSTSNPGSMTLVTDAGNNAGGQRADVLGLSFSAGSDSVQVDTLVLRRSGIASDSDLDDMYLYDGADLVAQVQSVSKGVATFTKSGGLFTVPAGGTTNLDLRVDVNKDASAGITIGWSLAAADITSSADSVSGSASGENHTVAVVSDLAFLDVANVLPAAADTIDPQDDYDLWTFRLDANSQDMLVESLTLTNVGSTDDDDLQNLELWYQGSTQLGSTLGTLTNGTATFDLTGSEDGGFKITSGQQRQLTVRADIKGGTNRTVRFGIQEQTDIVVKDLNYNVYTVPAQDDNSAFAVTQAGGATTINTGSLTQTISTDSPTGNIPDGATNVLLAKFNFKASGEPVKVKNLDISCTGNAATNILKNVKVSFDGSQIGSTLSSLTCDASSPSGTDFSFGNSFTIQEGATGTVEVHGDLTDSTIAASDTTSVTLAAGSSNANGTVSLTALSTTAISGRTLTVKSGAVSVRKNPSLANYTSSRPLGVLGSANVRAGSFIITGGAEASTISQIVLKDDVDTTSDGVTLKDYFDNLSIKHGDTMLHSSPLSLTDTDSTTYTFNLSPNVTLGVGETYVVDVYVDILSTAGVATSNLNDDDTDGAIQVDSVVATGVETSTTTSDTSTDPRLQRLNIATNGSLRVTIDGDTPQDDQLVLGSTDQTFAKFKLAEESNAEDVLIKKFVVADVISVNTAVPFSSTGTMRNLKLYNGSTLLGSVDALDDSKTSTVPVASFDLTGLAAGGFKLAKGSTTVLTLKADLTPWLENESASSTHRATIFTSDADLTTAAQDDYIDAIGLGSGFAISTTNATATSGLVIGVATGATQTALTGNVMDALRTKISIAYSDDAGKVSPSGTVTKSSEQTISILKISNTANVGGYEATIKGLNLDVNSSGISLAGTRVLKVYKDSIDSANQLATTTYALGAANAGFSDTAIDAANFTDITVSAGSSRYVYVTLDTNDSSIGANDTLSIGIQTTAVIGIAGEVMSPVLWSDGSALTLTEVRGMPLTGRSVSY
;
A
#
# COMPACT_ATOMS: atom_id res chain seq x y z
N MET A 1 59.24 -32.31 -80.37
CA MET A 1 58.60 -33.48 -79.75
C MET A 1 59.34 -33.83 -78.48
N ILE A 2 58.75 -33.70 -77.30
CA ILE A 2 57.40 -33.25 -76.96
C ILE A 2 57.43 -33.14 -75.43
N ASP A 3 56.84 -32.17 -74.75
CA ASP A 3 56.26 -30.90 -75.20
C ASP A 3 56.16 -30.00 -73.96
N VAL A 4 56.64 -28.78 -74.17
CA VAL A 4 55.96 -27.53 -73.78
C VAL A 4 55.70 -27.35 -72.28
N ILE A 5 56.70 -26.84 -71.53
CA ILE A 5 56.94 -25.40 -71.28
C ILE A 5 56.00 -24.88 -70.18
N ARG A 6 56.45 -24.81 -68.91
CA ARG A 6 57.31 -23.78 -68.27
C ARG A 6 56.54 -22.53 -67.80
N LEU A 7 56.95 -22.12 -66.59
CA LEU A 7 56.93 -20.78 -66.00
C LEU A 7 55.64 -20.33 -65.29
N GLY A 8 55.75 -20.01 -63.99
CA GLY A 8 54.89 -18.95 -63.46
C GLY A 8 54.59 -18.85 -61.96
N LYS A 9 55.21 -19.62 -61.04
CA LYS A 9 55.19 -19.22 -59.61
C LYS A 9 56.30 -18.19 -59.37
N ARG A 10 55.89 -16.95 -59.04
CA ARG A 10 56.65 -15.78 -58.52
C ARG A 10 57.19 -14.77 -59.56
N ALA A 11 56.61 -13.56 -59.53
CA ALA A 11 57.18 -12.23 -59.81
C ALA A 11 56.28 -11.39 -60.73
N PHE A 12 55.61 -10.35 -60.21
CA PHE A 12 55.46 -9.07 -60.93
C PHE A 12 55.02 -7.95 -59.98
N ALA A 13 56.00 -7.29 -59.37
CA ALA A 13 55.93 -5.87 -59.09
C ALA A 13 56.98 -5.21 -60.00
N TRP A 14 56.63 -4.05 -60.55
CA TRP A 14 57.41 -3.07 -61.33
C TRP A 14 57.19 -2.99 -62.86
N VAL A 15 57.12 -1.74 -63.32
CA VAL A 15 57.11 -1.18 -64.69
C VAL A 15 55.74 -0.76 -65.25
N THR A 16 55.12 0.20 -64.56
CA THR A 16 54.95 1.61 -64.97
C THR A 16 55.38 2.01 -66.41
N VAL A 17 54.43 2.58 -67.16
CA VAL A 17 54.56 3.82 -67.98
C VAL A 17 55.26 3.78 -69.35
N VAL A 18 54.42 4.08 -70.36
CA VAL A 18 54.67 4.91 -71.56
C VAL A 18 55.13 4.23 -72.86
N ALA A 19 54.16 4.03 -73.75
CA ALA A 19 54.07 4.80 -75.00
C ALA A 19 52.59 4.88 -75.45
N THR A 20 51.82 5.90 -75.07
CA THR A 20 51.48 7.08 -75.90
C THR A 20 51.08 6.74 -77.35
N VAL A 21 49.80 6.93 -77.68
CA VAL A 21 49.26 8.00 -78.56
C VAL A 21 47.83 7.61 -78.96
N THR A 22 46.87 8.20 -78.26
CA THR A 22 45.59 8.75 -78.74
C THR A 22 45.03 8.26 -80.10
N TRP A 23 43.85 7.63 -80.06
CA TRP A 23 42.55 8.13 -80.55
C TRP A 23 41.48 7.18 -79.96
N SER A 24 40.61 7.60 -79.03
CA SER A 24 39.29 8.20 -79.29
C SER A 24 38.50 7.58 -80.45
N VAL A 25 37.26 7.19 -80.10
CA VAL A 25 36.10 6.83 -80.93
C VAL A 25 35.95 5.35 -81.35
N GLY A 26 35.00 4.68 -80.68
CA GLY A 26 33.99 3.85 -81.36
C GLY A 26 34.24 2.34 -81.47
N LEU A 27 33.19 1.59 -81.11
CA LEU A 27 32.93 0.17 -81.38
C LEU A 27 33.62 -0.90 -80.51
N ALA A 28 32.97 -1.19 -79.38
CA ALA A 28 32.62 -2.57 -79.01
C ALA A 28 31.09 -2.56 -78.81
N ALA A 29 30.24 -2.89 -79.79
CA ALA A 29 30.03 -4.21 -80.40
C ALA A 29 29.77 -5.31 -79.34
N PHE A 30 28.50 -5.38 -78.92
CA PHE A 30 27.75 -6.58 -78.53
C PHE A 30 28.50 -7.69 -77.79
N VAL A 31 28.44 -7.65 -76.46
CA VAL A 31 28.24 -8.86 -75.65
C VAL A 31 26.95 -8.63 -74.89
N ALA A 32 25.89 -9.34 -75.29
CA ALA A 32 24.60 -9.31 -74.62
C ALA A 32 24.78 -9.76 -73.16
N PRO A 33 24.32 -9.00 -72.15
CA PRO A 33 24.03 -9.56 -70.85
C PRO A 33 22.83 -10.49 -71.02
N LEU A 34 23.00 -11.77 -70.67
CA LEU A 34 21.89 -12.68 -70.42
C LEU A 34 20.96 -12.03 -69.39
N THR A 35 19.80 -11.56 -69.84
CA THR A 35 18.68 -11.23 -68.98
C THR A 35 18.25 -12.51 -68.27
N ALA A 36 18.47 -12.59 -66.96
CA ALA A 36 17.82 -13.59 -66.12
C ALA A 36 16.31 -13.32 -66.15
N GLN A 37 15.56 -14.29 -66.68
CA GLN A 37 14.10 -14.29 -66.68
C GLN A 37 13.65 -14.58 -65.24
N ALA A 38 12.89 -13.68 -64.62
CA ALA A 38 12.27 -13.92 -63.32
C ALA A 38 11.33 -15.13 -63.43
N ALA A 39 11.36 -16.03 -62.45
CA ALA A 39 10.53 -17.23 -62.45
C ALA A 39 9.06 -16.85 -62.17
N GLU A 40 8.15 -17.24 -63.05
CA GLU A 40 6.71 -17.06 -62.86
C GLU A 40 6.23 -17.92 -61.66
N VAL A 41 5.65 -17.27 -60.65
CA VAL A 41 5.14 -17.91 -59.41
C VAL A 41 3.64 -18.19 -59.57
N ALA A 42 3.24 -19.44 -59.42
CA ALA A 42 1.89 -19.96 -59.54
C ALA A 42 1.40 -20.58 -58.22
N ASN A 43 0.08 -20.62 -58.02
CA ASN A 43 -0.52 -21.29 -56.87
C ASN A 43 -0.03 -22.74 -56.78
N GLY A 44 0.39 -23.16 -55.60
CA GLY A 44 0.98 -24.48 -55.36
C GLY A 44 2.52 -24.50 -55.35
N ASP A 45 3.17 -23.41 -55.79
CA ASP A 45 4.64 -23.34 -55.79
C ASP A 45 5.22 -23.29 -54.37
N LEU A 46 6.38 -23.93 -54.19
CA LEU A 46 7.25 -23.61 -53.09
C LEU A 46 8.18 -22.49 -53.50
N ILE A 47 8.24 -21.43 -52.71
CA ILE A 47 9.07 -20.26 -52.99
C ILE A 47 10.06 -20.01 -51.87
N LYS A 48 11.23 -19.48 -52.23
CA LYS A 48 12.23 -18.97 -51.30
C LYS A 48 12.87 -17.69 -51.83
N GLY A 49 13.34 -16.85 -50.92
CA GLY A 49 14.19 -15.71 -51.25
C GLY A 49 15.66 -16.11 -51.22
N SER A 50 16.52 -15.15 -50.93
CA SER A 50 17.95 -15.38 -50.68
C SER A 50 18.23 -16.23 -49.42
N LEU A 51 17.30 -16.24 -48.46
CA LEU A 51 17.38 -17.03 -47.23
C LEU A 51 16.92 -18.49 -47.45
N PRO A 52 17.32 -19.45 -46.59
CA PRO A 52 16.97 -20.86 -46.77
C PRO A 52 15.49 -21.19 -46.50
N THR A 53 14.71 -20.27 -45.92
CA THR A 53 13.29 -20.48 -45.59
C THR A 53 12.45 -20.70 -46.84
N VAL A 54 11.62 -21.73 -46.82
CA VAL A 54 10.69 -22.10 -47.88
C VAL A 54 9.27 -21.77 -47.46
N TYR A 55 8.46 -21.25 -48.37
CA TYR A 55 7.04 -20.96 -48.16
C TYR A 55 6.21 -21.65 -49.24
N TYR A 56 4.97 -22.01 -48.91
CA TYR A 56 3.97 -22.43 -49.90
C TYR A 56 3.24 -21.19 -50.43
N TYR A 57 3.15 -21.03 -51.75
CA TYR A 57 2.50 -19.88 -52.38
C TYR A 57 1.10 -20.22 -52.86
N HIS A 58 0.11 -19.42 -52.47
CA HIS A 58 -1.27 -19.54 -52.95
C HIS A 58 -2.02 -18.21 -52.81
N GLY A 59 -2.72 -17.76 -53.86
CA GLY A 59 -3.57 -16.57 -53.83
C GLY A 59 -2.84 -15.29 -53.45
N ASN A 60 -1.62 -15.08 -53.96
CA ASN A 60 -0.73 -13.97 -53.62
C ASN A 60 -0.33 -13.90 -52.12
N LYS A 61 -0.36 -15.05 -51.45
CA LYS A 61 0.09 -15.21 -50.06
C LYS A 61 1.17 -16.28 -49.94
N LYS A 62 2.08 -16.09 -48.99
CA LYS A 62 3.11 -17.05 -48.57
C LYS A 62 2.70 -17.70 -47.25
N TYR A 63 2.52 -19.01 -47.26
CA TYR A 63 2.14 -19.85 -46.11
C TYR A 63 3.40 -20.47 -45.51
N VAL A 64 3.48 -20.48 -44.18
CA VAL A 64 4.73 -20.73 -43.45
C VAL A 64 4.78 -22.17 -42.96
N PHE A 65 5.91 -22.85 -43.14
CA PHE A 65 6.17 -24.13 -42.47
C PHE A 65 6.80 -23.86 -41.10
N PRO A 66 6.14 -24.21 -39.97
CA PRO A 66 6.65 -23.89 -38.64
C PRO A 66 7.96 -24.61 -38.29
N THR A 67 8.18 -25.80 -38.83
CA THR A 67 9.40 -26.58 -38.61
C THR A 67 9.81 -27.32 -39.87
N GLN A 68 11.10 -27.68 -39.96
CA GLN A 68 11.60 -28.55 -41.02
C GLN A 68 10.88 -29.91 -41.02
N LYS A 69 10.52 -30.45 -39.84
CA LYS A 69 9.77 -31.71 -39.73
C LYS A 69 8.40 -31.62 -40.39
N THR A 70 7.67 -30.52 -40.15
CA THR A 70 6.38 -30.24 -40.80
C THR A 70 6.51 -30.19 -42.32
N PHE A 71 7.52 -29.49 -42.83
CA PHE A 71 7.81 -29.44 -44.26
C PHE A 71 8.08 -30.85 -44.85
N LEU A 72 8.83 -31.68 -44.13
CA LEU A 72 9.18 -33.04 -44.55
C LEU A 72 8.02 -34.06 -44.47
N THR A 73 6.89 -33.68 -43.85
CA THR A 73 5.66 -34.50 -43.95
C THR A 73 4.94 -34.31 -45.29
N TRP A 74 5.14 -33.16 -45.95
CA TRP A 74 4.54 -32.84 -47.25
C TRP A 74 5.45 -33.17 -48.43
N TYR A 75 6.76 -33.04 -48.23
CA TYR A 75 7.76 -33.21 -49.29
C TYR A 75 8.90 -34.11 -48.83
N THR A 76 9.29 -35.05 -49.68
CA THR A 76 10.43 -35.95 -49.44
C THR A 76 11.75 -35.30 -49.87
N MET A 77 12.87 -35.69 -49.25
CA MET A 77 14.19 -35.16 -49.63
C MET A 77 14.52 -35.44 -51.11
N ASP A 78 14.10 -36.58 -51.64
CA ASP A 78 14.28 -36.96 -53.05
C ASP A 78 13.55 -36.01 -54.01
N GLN A 79 12.43 -35.40 -53.59
CA GLN A 79 11.72 -34.37 -54.37
C GLN A 79 12.43 -33.01 -54.35
N LEU A 80 13.37 -32.79 -53.41
CA LEU A 80 14.07 -31.52 -53.21
C LEU A 80 15.46 -31.48 -53.86
N GLU A 81 16.09 -32.64 -54.09
CA GLU A 81 17.48 -32.75 -54.59
C GLU A 81 17.65 -32.85 -56.12
N GLY A 82 16.61 -32.56 -56.91
CA GLY A 82 16.67 -32.61 -58.38
C GLY A 82 17.61 -31.58 -59.01
N VAL A 83 18.84 -32.00 -59.33
CA VAL A 83 19.88 -31.25 -60.04
C VAL A 83 19.60 -31.30 -61.56
N ASP A 84 19.25 -30.15 -62.17
CA ASP A 84 19.47 -29.75 -63.58
C ASP A 84 18.31 -28.99 -64.29
N ASN A 85 17.15 -28.72 -63.65
CA ASN A 85 16.19 -27.73 -64.18
C ASN A 85 15.07 -27.35 -63.18
N GLY A 86 15.32 -26.41 -62.25
CA GLY A 86 14.29 -25.79 -61.41
C GLY A 86 13.70 -26.71 -60.34
N GLY A 87 14.46 -26.95 -59.26
CA GLY A 87 13.99 -27.72 -58.10
C GLY A 87 12.61 -27.27 -57.58
N LEU A 88 11.93 -28.14 -56.83
CA LEU A 88 10.55 -27.93 -56.34
C LEU A 88 10.35 -26.56 -55.67
N VAL A 89 11.43 -26.02 -55.08
CA VAL A 89 11.47 -24.68 -54.51
C VAL A 89 12.03 -23.67 -55.53
N LYS A 90 11.18 -22.75 -55.98
CA LYS A 90 11.54 -21.62 -56.83
C LYS A 90 12.20 -20.53 -56.01
N THR A 91 13.37 -20.07 -56.47
CA THR A 91 14.00 -18.87 -55.92
C THR A 91 13.42 -17.64 -56.61
N VAL A 92 12.78 -16.77 -55.83
CA VAL A 92 12.30 -15.46 -56.27
C VAL A 92 13.20 -14.38 -55.67
N SER A 93 13.18 -13.16 -56.22
CA SER A 93 13.92 -12.05 -55.62
C SER A 93 13.40 -11.74 -54.21
N ASN A 94 14.25 -11.15 -53.36
CA ASN A 94 13.82 -10.71 -52.03
C ASN A 94 12.68 -9.67 -52.12
N ALA A 95 12.62 -8.89 -53.21
CA ALA A 95 11.53 -7.94 -53.45
C ALA A 95 10.20 -8.67 -53.78
N GLU A 96 10.24 -9.70 -54.63
CA GLU A 96 9.07 -10.52 -54.96
C GLU A 96 8.56 -11.30 -53.74
N ILE A 97 9.44 -11.89 -52.92
CA ILE A 97 8.98 -12.60 -51.73
C ILE A 97 8.41 -11.64 -50.68
N ALA A 98 8.90 -10.41 -50.61
CA ALA A 98 8.39 -9.37 -49.70
C ALA A 98 7.01 -8.87 -50.13
N SER A 99 6.68 -8.86 -51.43
CA SER A 99 5.38 -8.41 -51.93
C SER A 99 4.23 -9.38 -51.61
N PHE A 100 4.52 -10.67 -51.40
CA PHE A 100 3.51 -11.67 -51.00
C PHE A 100 3.11 -11.54 -49.53
N LYS A 101 1.80 -11.42 -49.27
CA LYS A 101 1.24 -11.31 -47.90
C LYS A 101 1.41 -12.62 -47.12
N ILE A 102 1.59 -12.57 -45.80
CA ILE A 102 1.69 -13.80 -44.98
C ILE A 102 0.30 -14.46 -44.86
N GLY A 103 0.25 -15.77 -45.15
CA GLY A 103 -0.90 -16.65 -44.97
C GLY A 103 -0.88 -17.38 -43.62
N ALA A 104 -1.69 -18.44 -43.51
CA ALA A 104 -1.67 -19.31 -42.33
C ALA A 104 -0.39 -20.17 -42.25
N ASN A 105 -0.16 -20.79 -41.10
CA ASN A 105 0.87 -21.80 -40.93
C ASN A 105 0.39 -23.14 -41.52
N VAL A 106 1.29 -23.85 -42.21
CA VAL A 106 1.04 -25.19 -42.72
C VAL A 106 1.17 -26.20 -41.58
N THR A 107 0.16 -27.06 -41.40
CA THR A 107 0.15 -28.19 -40.45
C THR A 107 0.88 -29.41 -41.02
N ALA A 108 1.22 -30.40 -40.18
CA ALA A 108 1.77 -31.67 -40.66
C ALA A 108 0.77 -32.36 -41.59
N LYS A 109 1.26 -33.00 -42.66
CA LYS A 109 0.42 -33.66 -43.66
C LYS A 109 -0.48 -34.70 -42.97
N PRO A 110 -1.81 -34.64 -43.18
CA PRO A 110 -2.74 -35.61 -42.62
C PRO A 110 -2.32 -37.06 -42.91
N GLY A 111 -2.40 -37.92 -41.90
CA GLY A 111 -2.03 -39.34 -41.99
C GLY A 111 -0.54 -39.67 -42.09
N ALA A 112 0.34 -38.72 -42.42
CA ALA A 112 1.76 -39.00 -42.70
C ALA A 112 2.59 -39.33 -41.45
N ARG A 113 2.38 -38.56 -40.37
CA ARG A 113 3.09 -38.72 -39.08
C ARG A 113 2.20 -38.33 -37.91
N MET A 114 2.53 -38.84 -36.73
CA MET A 114 1.92 -38.42 -35.47
C MET A 114 2.63 -37.17 -34.94
N VAL A 115 1.93 -36.35 -34.17
CA VAL A 115 2.46 -35.14 -33.55
C VAL A 115 2.25 -35.15 -32.04
N LYS A 116 3.12 -34.46 -31.32
CA LYS A 116 3.00 -34.16 -29.89
C LYS A 116 3.64 -32.81 -29.58
N ILE A 117 3.45 -32.34 -28.36
CA ILE A 117 4.24 -31.25 -27.77
C ILE A 117 5.19 -31.83 -26.71
N THR A 118 6.26 -31.12 -26.38
CA THR A 118 7.21 -31.60 -25.36
C THR A 118 6.64 -31.57 -23.94
N SER A 119 5.64 -30.74 -23.70
CA SER A 119 4.96 -30.53 -22.41
C SER A 119 3.86 -31.55 -22.11
N ASP A 120 3.39 -32.34 -23.09
CA ASP A 120 2.32 -33.33 -22.94
C ASP A 120 2.76 -34.68 -23.58
N PRO A 121 2.72 -35.81 -22.85
CA PRO A 121 3.05 -37.12 -23.41
C PRO A 121 2.03 -37.63 -24.44
N ALA A 122 0.82 -37.05 -24.52
CA ALA A 122 -0.21 -37.48 -25.47
C ALA A 122 0.25 -37.33 -26.94
N THR A 123 -0.04 -38.34 -27.74
CA THR A 123 0.34 -38.37 -29.16
C THR A 123 -0.91 -38.39 -30.03
N TYR A 124 -0.91 -37.56 -31.07
CA TYR A 124 -2.07 -37.35 -31.91
C TYR A 124 -1.76 -37.72 -33.37
N ALA A 125 -2.67 -38.44 -34.02
CA ALA A 125 -2.68 -38.54 -35.47
C ALA A 125 -3.31 -37.26 -36.05
N VAL A 126 -2.78 -36.77 -37.17
CA VAL A 126 -3.30 -35.58 -37.86
C VAL A 126 -4.31 -36.03 -38.93
N ASP A 127 -5.54 -35.55 -38.84
CA ASP A 127 -6.63 -35.74 -39.80
C ASP A 127 -6.79 -34.48 -40.68
N ALA A 128 -7.64 -34.55 -41.71
CA ALA A 128 -7.86 -33.48 -42.67
C ALA A 128 -8.23 -32.13 -42.00
N GLY A 129 -7.63 -31.05 -42.47
CA GLY A 129 -7.81 -29.71 -41.90
C GLY A 129 -6.97 -29.44 -40.64
N GLY A 130 -5.92 -30.24 -40.41
CA GLY A 130 -5.09 -30.13 -39.20
C GLY A 130 -5.81 -30.56 -37.91
N GLN A 131 -6.81 -31.44 -37.99
CA GLN A 131 -7.51 -31.95 -36.81
C GLN A 131 -6.68 -33.00 -36.07
N LEU A 132 -6.54 -32.86 -34.75
CA LEU A 132 -5.83 -33.84 -33.93
C LEU A 132 -6.76 -34.94 -33.46
N ARG A 133 -6.30 -36.19 -33.52
CA ARG A 133 -7.02 -37.34 -32.97
C ARG A 133 -6.12 -38.13 -32.05
N HIS A 134 -6.46 -38.17 -30.76
CA HIS A 134 -5.59 -38.77 -29.73
C HIS A 134 -5.50 -40.29 -29.93
N VAL A 135 -4.28 -40.83 -29.97
CA VAL A 135 -4.04 -42.27 -30.08
C VAL A 135 -3.90 -42.84 -28.66
N THR A 136 -4.91 -43.59 -28.22
CA THR A 136 -5.11 -43.90 -26.79
C THR A 136 -4.19 -45.01 -26.25
N SER A 137 -3.49 -45.73 -27.12
CA SER A 137 -2.58 -46.82 -26.71
C SER A 137 -1.48 -47.09 -27.73
N GLU A 138 -0.36 -47.66 -27.25
CA GLU A 138 0.72 -48.17 -28.09
C GLU A 138 0.24 -49.23 -29.08
N ALA A 139 -0.72 -50.09 -28.68
CA ALA A 139 -1.29 -51.10 -29.56
C ALA A 139 -1.98 -50.47 -30.78
N ALA A 140 -2.74 -49.39 -30.57
CA ALA A 140 -3.35 -48.63 -31.66
C ALA A 140 -2.29 -47.95 -32.55
N ALA A 141 -1.25 -47.37 -31.95
CA ALA A 141 -0.15 -46.75 -32.71
C ALA A 141 0.61 -47.77 -33.59
N VAL A 142 0.89 -48.96 -33.06
CA VAL A 142 1.51 -50.06 -33.81
C VAL A 142 0.60 -50.54 -34.94
N GLU A 143 -0.71 -50.60 -34.73
CA GLU A 143 -1.67 -51.02 -35.75
C GLU A 143 -1.76 -50.03 -36.92
N LEU A 144 -1.66 -48.73 -36.64
CA LEU A 144 -1.78 -47.63 -37.61
C LEU A 144 -0.48 -47.34 -38.36
N TYR A 145 0.65 -47.26 -37.63
CA TYR A 145 1.95 -46.79 -38.14
C TYR A 145 3.04 -47.88 -38.12
N GLY A 146 2.69 -49.11 -37.74
CA GLY A 146 3.61 -50.25 -37.69
C GLY A 146 4.54 -50.25 -36.48
N SER A 147 5.47 -51.20 -36.45
CA SER A 147 6.40 -51.40 -35.32
C SER A 147 7.39 -50.24 -35.11
N ALA A 148 7.44 -49.26 -36.02
CA ALA A 148 8.30 -48.08 -35.95
C ALA A 148 7.54 -46.79 -35.57
N TRP A 149 6.29 -46.91 -35.11
CA TRP A 149 5.41 -45.77 -34.77
C TRP A 149 6.10 -44.74 -33.85
N ASN A 150 6.90 -45.20 -32.89
CA ASN A 150 7.62 -44.36 -31.93
C ASN A 150 8.67 -43.44 -32.59
N THR A 151 9.08 -43.73 -33.81
CA THR A 151 9.99 -42.88 -34.64
C THR A 151 9.23 -42.03 -35.67
N MET A 152 7.90 -42.18 -35.74
CA MET A 152 7.00 -41.41 -36.60
C MET A 152 6.21 -40.35 -35.80
N ILE A 153 6.71 -39.96 -34.63
CA ILE A 153 6.17 -38.88 -33.82
C ILE A 153 7.08 -37.66 -33.93
N ASP A 154 6.53 -36.54 -34.37
CA ASP A 154 7.24 -35.26 -34.44
C ASP A 154 6.77 -34.30 -33.35
N ASP A 155 7.73 -33.78 -32.57
CA ASP A 155 7.47 -32.68 -31.64
C ASP A 155 7.19 -31.39 -32.40
N VAL A 156 6.02 -30.82 -32.16
CA VAL A 156 5.63 -29.48 -32.60
C VAL A 156 5.90 -28.53 -31.43
N PRO A 157 6.62 -27.42 -31.61
CA PRO A 157 6.78 -26.42 -30.55
C PRO A 157 5.43 -25.90 -30.07
N ASP A 158 5.26 -25.72 -28.75
CA ASP A 158 3.99 -25.36 -28.11
C ASP A 158 3.28 -24.17 -28.79
N GLY A 159 4.02 -23.12 -29.16
CA GLY A 159 3.47 -21.92 -29.83
C GLY A 159 2.92 -22.16 -31.25
N PHE A 160 3.24 -23.28 -31.88
CA PHE A 160 2.70 -23.69 -33.18
C PHE A 160 1.67 -24.82 -33.08
N PHE A 161 1.47 -25.40 -31.88
CA PHE A 161 0.46 -26.43 -31.67
C PHE A 161 -0.97 -25.86 -31.76
N VAL A 162 -1.12 -24.55 -31.49
CA VAL A 162 -2.37 -23.80 -31.67
C VAL A 162 -2.85 -23.73 -33.13
N ASN A 163 -2.01 -24.08 -34.11
CA ASN A 163 -2.42 -24.16 -35.52
C ASN A 163 -3.26 -25.41 -35.81
N TYR A 164 -3.29 -26.39 -34.90
CA TYR A 164 -4.10 -27.59 -35.03
C TYR A 164 -5.44 -27.44 -34.33
N VAL A 165 -6.45 -28.16 -34.82
CA VAL A 165 -7.79 -28.18 -34.22
C VAL A 165 -7.86 -29.34 -33.21
N GLY A 166 -8.24 -29.04 -31.96
CA GLY A 166 -8.24 -30.01 -30.85
C GLY A 166 -9.15 -31.23 -31.04
N SER A 167 -8.86 -32.31 -30.30
CA SER A 167 -9.42 -33.65 -30.54
C SER A 167 -10.89 -33.86 -30.17
N GLU A 168 -11.52 -32.89 -29.48
CA GLU A 168 -12.90 -33.00 -28.99
C GLU A 168 -13.93 -33.17 -30.12
N ALA A 169 -13.64 -32.68 -31.33
CA ALA A 169 -14.58 -32.72 -32.46
C ALA A 169 -14.56 -34.02 -33.27
N SER A 170 -13.47 -34.78 -33.25
CA SER A 170 -13.23 -35.93 -34.15
C SER A 170 -13.04 -37.28 -33.46
N GLY A 171 -12.97 -37.30 -32.12
CA GLY A 171 -12.94 -38.52 -31.31
C GLY A 171 -11.60 -39.27 -31.34
N ASP A 172 -11.30 -39.89 -30.21
CA ASP A 172 -10.06 -40.65 -29.96
C ASP A 172 -9.94 -41.91 -30.82
N ILE A 173 -8.71 -42.35 -31.06
CA ILE A 173 -8.37 -43.54 -31.85
C ILE A 173 -7.91 -44.65 -30.92
N SER A 174 -8.68 -45.74 -30.87
CA SER A 174 -8.36 -46.91 -30.04
C SER A 174 -8.00 -48.15 -30.86
N SER A 175 -8.23 -48.14 -32.18
CA SER A 175 -7.87 -49.22 -33.12
C SER A 175 -7.81 -48.74 -34.58
N SER A 176 -7.33 -49.58 -35.50
CA SER A 176 -7.28 -49.29 -36.94
C SER A 176 -8.63 -49.07 -37.63
N SER A 177 -9.76 -49.41 -36.99
CA SER A 177 -11.08 -49.10 -37.54
C SER A 177 -11.50 -47.64 -37.36
N ASP A 178 -10.88 -46.92 -36.41
CA ASP A 178 -11.29 -45.55 -36.04
C ASP A 178 -10.63 -44.49 -36.92
N PHE A 179 -9.49 -44.84 -37.53
CA PHE A 179 -8.67 -43.97 -38.37
C PHE A 179 -7.85 -44.79 -39.35
N ASN A 180 -7.77 -44.34 -40.60
CA ASN A 180 -6.95 -44.98 -41.63
C ASN A 180 -5.93 -43.95 -42.16
N PRO A 181 -4.68 -43.97 -41.65
CA PRO A 181 -3.66 -42.98 -42.01
C PRO A 181 -3.39 -42.92 -43.52
N ALA A 182 -3.34 -44.08 -44.18
CA ALA A 182 -3.09 -44.15 -45.63
C ALA A 182 -4.24 -43.55 -46.46
N ALA A 183 -5.49 -43.70 -46.01
CA ALA A 183 -6.65 -43.12 -46.71
C ALA A 183 -6.69 -41.60 -46.55
N VAL A 184 -6.39 -41.09 -45.36
CA VAL A 184 -6.36 -39.65 -45.07
C VAL A 184 -5.17 -38.98 -45.75
N GLU A 185 -3.99 -39.63 -45.74
CA GLU A 185 -2.82 -39.13 -46.46
C GLU A 185 -3.03 -39.10 -47.98
N ALA A 186 -3.71 -40.10 -48.54
CA ALA A 186 -4.06 -40.12 -49.96
C ALA A 186 -5.11 -39.05 -50.33
N ALA A 187 -5.97 -38.66 -49.38
CA ALA A 187 -6.96 -37.60 -49.58
C ALA A 187 -6.34 -36.18 -49.45
N ALA A 188 -5.25 -36.02 -48.71
CA ALA A 188 -4.50 -34.77 -48.58
C ALA A 188 -3.59 -34.52 -49.80
N THR A 189 -4.21 -34.24 -50.96
CA THR A 189 -3.49 -34.12 -52.24
C THR A 189 -2.72 -32.80 -52.42
N SER A 190 -3.07 -31.74 -51.69
CA SER A 190 -2.38 -30.45 -51.70
C SER A 190 -2.47 -29.75 -50.34
N ILE A 191 -1.53 -28.84 -50.06
CA ILE A 191 -1.59 -27.97 -48.87
C ILE A 191 -2.79 -27.02 -48.98
N ALA A 192 -3.16 -26.58 -50.19
CA ALA A 192 -4.34 -25.75 -50.40
C ALA A 192 -5.62 -26.46 -49.95
N LEU A 193 -5.81 -27.73 -50.33
CA LEU A 193 -6.97 -28.52 -49.91
C LEU A 193 -7.03 -28.69 -48.37
N ASP A 194 -5.89 -28.98 -47.73
CA ASP A 194 -5.83 -29.15 -46.27
C ASP A 194 -6.11 -27.83 -45.51
N LEU A 195 -5.65 -26.70 -46.05
CA LEU A 195 -5.94 -25.37 -45.51
C LEU A 195 -7.33 -24.83 -45.91
N GLY A 196 -8.14 -25.57 -46.67
CA GLY A 196 -9.45 -25.15 -47.14
C GLY A 196 -9.40 -23.98 -48.13
N LEU A 197 -8.32 -23.85 -48.90
CA LEU A 197 -8.13 -22.85 -49.94
C LEU A 197 -8.75 -23.32 -51.26
N ASP A 198 -9.35 -22.39 -52.02
CA ASP A 198 -9.99 -22.69 -53.31
C ASP A 198 -8.94 -22.88 -54.41
N ASP A 199 -8.80 -24.12 -54.90
CA ASP A 199 -7.85 -24.55 -55.95
C ASP A 199 -8.42 -24.37 -57.39
N SER A 200 -9.54 -23.67 -57.59
CA SER A 200 -10.26 -23.62 -58.87
C SER A 200 -9.63 -22.79 -60.01
N ASP A 201 -8.32 -22.52 -59.99
CA ASP A 201 -7.65 -21.71 -61.01
C ASP A 201 -6.50 -22.49 -61.70
N THR A 202 -6.86 -23.29 -62.73
CA THR A 202 -5.89 -23.92 -63.64
C THR A 202 -5.55 -22.99 -64.81
N PRO A 203 -4.28 -22.88 -65.26
CA PRO A 203 -3.90 -22.00 -66.37
C PRO A 203 -4.47 -22.51 -67.72
N PRO A 204 -5.05 -21.64 -68.58
CA PRO A 204 -5.48 -22.03 -69.92
C PRO A 204 -4.36 -21.94 -70.98
N ALA A 205 -4.39 -22.86 -71.95
CA ALA A 205 -3.58 -22.90 -73.17
C ALA A 205 -3.87 -21.71 -74.12
N PRO A 206 -2.96 -21.35 -75.06
CA PRO A 206 -2.96 -20.06 -75.73
C PRO A 206 -4.12 -19.94 -76.73
N THR A 207 -5.08 -19.06 -76.43
CA THR A 207 -6.15 -18.59 -77.34
C THR A 207 -6.54 -17.15 -76.95
N PRO A 208 -7.17 -16.38 -77.86
CA PRO A 208 -6.79 -15.01 -78.26
C PRO A 208 -6.92 -13.97 -77.13
N ALA A 209 -6.25 -12.82 -77.32
CA ALA A 209 -6.25 -11.65 -76.45
C ALA A 209 -7.56 -11.47 -75.63
N PRO A 210 -7.46 -11.25 -74.30
CA PRO A 210 -8.63 -10.99 -73.48
C PRO A 210 -9.33 -9.73 -74.01
N ALA A 211 -10.66 -9.78 -74.12
CA ALA A 211 -11.45 -8.59 -74.42
C ALA A 211 -11.28 -7.62 -73.25
N GLY A 212 -10.43 -6.61 -73.43
CA GLY A 212 -10.17 -5.53 -72.51
C GLY A 212 -11.41 -4.68 -72.22
N GLY A 213 -11.54 -4.27 -70.96
CA GLY A 213 -12.49 -3.24 -70.57
C GLY A 213 -12.26 -1.92 -71.32
N SER A 214 -13.24 -1.03 -71.31
CA SER A 214 -13.10 0.32 -71.85
C SER A 214 -12.36 1.24 -70.88
N LEU A 215 -11.45 2.07 -71.38
CA LEU A 215 -10.85 3.19 -70.65
C LEU A 215 -11.40 4.51 -71.22
N SER A 216 -11.87 5.40 -70.35
CA SER A 216 -12.21 6.77 -70.75
C SER A 216 -11.32 7.77 -70.03
N VAL A 217 -10.82 8.75 -70.76
CA VAL A 217 -10.05 9.88 -70.21
C VAL A 217 -10.82 11.19 -70.34
N GLY A 218 -10.76 12.01 -69.30
CA GLY A 218 -11.32 13.36 -69.29
C GLY A 218 -10.54 14.29 -68.37
N PRO A 219 -10.85 15.59 -68.34
CA PRO A 219 -10.30 16.49 -67.34
C PRO A 219 -10.77 16.05 -65.95
N SER A 220 -9.88 16.09 -64.96
CA SER A 220 -10.23 15.90 -63.55
C SER A 220 -11.17 17.01 -63.07
N THR A 221 -11.97 16.71 -62.06
CA THR A 221 -12.74 17.74 -61.34
C THR A 221 -11.84 18.77 -60.64
N SER A 222 -10.58 18.43 -60.41
CA SER A 222 -9.53 19.32 -59.87
C SER A 222 -8.72 20.05 -60.96
N ASN A 223 -9.12 19.99 -62.23
CA ASN A 223 -8.33 20.59 -63.32
C ASN A 223 -8.07 22.09 -63.06
N PRO A 224 -6.80 22.55 -63.07
CA PRO A 224 -6.45 23.94 -62.82
C PRO A 224 -7.10 24.91 -63.82
N GLY A 225 -7.63 26.03 -63.31
CA GLY A 225 -8.08 27.13 -64.17
C GLY A 225 -6.91 27.88 -64.80
N SER A 226 -7.20 28.76 -65.77
CA SER A 226 -6.17 29.66 -66.34
C SER A 226 -5.51 30.47 -65.23
N MET A 227 -4.18 30.51 -65.21
CA MET A 227 -3.41 31.19 -64.17
C MET A 227 -2.17 31.87 -64.76
N THR A 228 -1.59 32.76 -63.95
CA THR A 228 -0.31 33.38 -64.26
C THR A 228 0.81 32.55 -63.65
N LEU A 229 1.69 32.04 -64.51
CA LEU A 229 2.93 31.39 -64.11
C LEU A 229 4.01 32.43 -63.90
N VAL A 230 4.82 32.29 -62.85
CA VAL A 230 5.81 33.29 -62.44
C VAL A 230 7.22 32.76 -62.66
N THR A 231 8.09 33.57 -63.26
CA THR A 231 9.53 33.30 -63.41
C THR A 231 10.35 34.50 -62.98
N ASP A 232 11.61 34.31 -62.62
CA ASP A 232 12.58 35.38 -62.35
C ASP A 232 13.74 35.30 -63.34
N ALA A 233 13.78 36.24 -64.29
CA ALA A 233 14.84 36.33 -65.28
C ALA A 233 16.07 37.14 -64.79
N GLY A 234 16.00 37.71 -63.58
CA GLY A 234 17.06 38.52 -62.96
C GLY A 234 17.97 37.71 -62.03
N ASN A 235 17.42 36.69 -61.36
CA ASN A 235 18.15 35.73 -60.52
C ASN A 235 17.98 34.31 -61.09
N ASN A 236 19.08 33.60 -61.30
CA ASN A 236 19.20 32.37 -62.10
C ASN A 236 18.61 31.10 -61.43
N ALA A 237 17.65 31.22 -60.49
CA ALA A 237 17.19 30.11 -59.64
C ALA A 237 15.67 29.90 -59.53
N GLY A 238 14.84 30.79 -60.09
CA GLY A 238 13.38 30.79 -59.82
C GLY A 238 12.50 30.44 -61.02
N GLY A 239 12.24 29.15 -61.21
CA GLY A 239 11.10 28.67 -62.00
C GLY A 239 9.92 28.31 -61.09
N GLN A 240 8.71 28.72 -61.42
CA GLN A 240 7.52 28.20 -60.73
C GLN A 240 7.32 26.72 -61.09
N ARG A 241 7.06 25.91 -60.06
CA ARG A 241 6.47 24.58 -60.18
C ARG A 241 4.96 24.68 -60.10
N ALA A 242 4.24 24.11 -61.06
CA ALA A 242 2.79 24.31 -61.16
C ALA A 242 2.05 23.09 -61.71
N ASP A 243 0.89 22.80 -61.13
CA ASP A 243 -0.10 21.92 -61.73
C ASP A 243 -0.80 22.66 -62.87
N VAL A 244 -0.77 22.08 -64.07
CA VAL A 244 -1.27 22.73 -65.30
C VAL A 244 -2.30 21.90 -66.06
N LEU A 245 -2.51 20.64 -65.67
CA LEU A 245 -3.57 19.80 -66.22
C LEU A 245 -3.93 18.66 -65.25
N GLY A 246 -5.19 18.61 -64.81
CA GLY A 246 -5.74 17.49 -64.08
C GLY A 246 -6.39 16.48 -65.04
N LEU A 247 -6.03 15.22 -64.92
CA LEU A 247 -6.49 14.09 -65.74
C LEU A 247 -7.33 13.13 -64.89
N SER A 248 -8.39 12.59 -65.47
CA SER A 248 -9.22 11.56 -64.85
C SER A 248 -9.38 10.38 -65.80
N PHE A 249 -9.03 9.20 -65.31
CA PHE A 249 -9.07 7.94 -66.03
C PHE A 249 -10.08 7.01 -65.38
N SER A 250 -11.13 6.63 -66.10
CA SER A 250 -12.16 5.72 -65.60
C SER A 250 -12.17 4.41 -66.39
N ALA A 251 -12.12 3.30 -65.67
CA ALA A 251 -12.21 1.98 -66.27
C ALA A 251 -13.65 1.44 -66.24
N GLY A 252 -13.97 0.58 -67.21
CA GLY A 252 -15.23 -0.15 -67.30
C GLY A 252 -15.33 -1.28 -66.26
N SER A 253 -15.77 -2.47 -66.66
CA SER A 253 -15.92 -3.63 -65.77
C SER A 253 -14.59 -4.22 -65.28
N ASP A 254 -13.50 -3.92 -65.95
CA ASP A 254 -12.19 -4.55 -65.75
C ASP A 254 -11.14 -3.51 -65.39
N SER A 255 -10.16 -3.87 -64.58
CA SER A 255 -9.03 -3.00 -64.29
C SER A 255 -8.18 -2.79 -65.52
N VAL A 256 -7.67 -1.58 -65.73
CA VAL A 256 -6.85 -1.22 -66.90
C VAL A 256 -5.48 -0.74 -66.45
N GLN A 257 -4.42 -1.39 -66.93
CA GLN A 257 -3.04 -0.92 -66.77
C GLN A 257 -2.73 0.10 -67.87
N VAL A 258 -2.24 1.27 -67.50
CA VAL A 258 -1.81 2.32 -68.43
C VAL A 258 -0.29 2.30 -68.51
N ASP A 259 0.27 2.15 -69.70
CA ASP A 259 1.71 1.96 -69.91
C ASP A 259 2.43 3.22 -70.40
N THR A 260 1.73 4.05 -71.18
CA THR A 260 2.32 5.26 -71.78
C THR A 260 1.28 6.35 -71.93
N LEU A 261 1.68 7.57 -71.58
CA LEU A 261 0.91 8.79 -71.81
C LEU A 261 1.74 9.77 -72.64
N VAL A 262 1.17 10.28 -73.73
CA VAL A 262 1.79 11.26 -74.63
C VAL A 262 1.04 12.59 -74.52
N LEU A 263 1.49 13.47 -73.64
CA LEU A 263 0.87 14.78 -73.46
C LEU A 263 1.39 15.79 -74.47
N ARG A 264 0.48 16.57 -75.06
CA ARG A 264 0.80 17.56 -76.10
C ARG A 264 0.66 18.97 -75.56
N ARG A 265 1.72 19.76 -75.73
CA ARG A 265 1.79 21.16 -75.35
C ARG A 265 1.08 22.04 -76.40
N SER A 266 0.34 23.03 -75.94
CA SER A 266 -0.32 24.08 -76.74
C SER A 266 0.11 25.47 -76.27
N GLY A 267 -0.44 26.51 -76.90
CA GLY A 267 -0.04 27.90 -76.66
C GLY A 267 1.13 28.33 -77.56
N ILE A 268 1.84 29.37 -77.16
CA ILE A 268 2.96 29.96 -77.93
C ILE A 268 4.34 29.72 -77.30
N ALA A 269 4.42 28.97 -76.19
CA ALA A 269 5.69 28.60 -75.60
C ALA A 269 6.57 27.75 -76.56
N SER A 270 7.87 27.78 -76.34
CA SER A 270 8.86 26.88 -76.92
C SER A 270 9.08 25.66 -76.01
N ASP A 271 9.76 24.63 -76.52
CA ASP A 271 10.08 23.45 -75.71
C ASP A 271 11.11 23.76 -74.60
N SER A 272 11.91 24.82 -74.76
CA SER A 272 12.90 25.28 -73.78
C SER A 272 12.33 26.17 -72.68
N ASP A 273 11.05 26.55 -72.75
CA ASP A 273 10.39 27.34 -71.69
C ASP A 273 9.94 26.47 -70.50
N LEU A 274 10.24 25.17 -70.53
CA LEU A 274 9.90 24.18 -69.51
C LEU A 274 11.11 23.29 -69.25
N ASP A 275 11.37 22.99 -67.98
CA ASP A 275 12.49 22.13 -67.58
C ASP A 275 11.99 20.69 -67.42
N ASP A 276 11.28 20.41 -66.32
CA ASP A 276 10.79 19.09 -65.98
C ASP A 276 9.27 19.02 -65.95
N MET A 277 8.72 17.85 -66.25
CA MET A 277 7.30 17.55 -66.09
C MET A 277 7.11 16.25 -65.32
N TYR A 278 6.06 16.21 -64.51
CA TYR A 278 5.78 15.14 -63.57
C TYR A 278 4.32 14.74 -63.64
N LEU A 279 4.06 13.45 -63.44
CA LEU A 279 2.72 12.93 -63.16
C LEU A 279 2.63 12.59 -61.68
N TYR A 280 1.67 13.19 -60.99
CA TYR A 280 1.38 12.90 -59.59
C TYR A 280 0.00 12.25 -59.44
N ASP A 281 -0.09 11.25 -58.56
CA ASP A 281 -1.37 10.77 -58.01
C ASP A 281 -1.47 11.31 -56.58
N GLY A 282 -2.20 12.41 -56.40
CA GLY A 282 -2.17 13.16 -55.15
C GLY A 282 -0.76 13.69 -54.85
N ALA A 283 -0.11 13.14 -53.82
CA ALA A 283 1.26 13.48 -53.44
C ALA A 283 2.32 12.53 -54.03
N ASP A 284 1.90 11.38 -54.58
CA ASP A 284 2.81 10.34 -55.04
C ASP A 284 3.30 10.61 -56.47
N LEU A 285 4.63 10.65 -56.66
CA LEU A 285 5.23 10.81 -57.98
C LEU A 285 5.13 9.50 -58.78
N VAL A 286 4.33 9.51 -59.86
CA VAL A 286 4.13 8.35 -60.74
C VAL A 286 5.28 8.21 -61.73
N ALA A 287 5.61 9.31 -62.42
CA ALA A 287 6.66 9.38 -63.43
C ALA A 287 7.12 10.83 -63.68
N GLN A 288 8.36 10.98 -64.17
CA GLN A 288 8.98 12.27 -64.53
C GLN A 288 9.56 12.20 -65.94
N VAL A 289 9.60 13.33 -66.63
CA VAL A 289 10.33 13.55 -67.87
C VAL A 289 11.08 14.89 -67.81
N GLN A 290 12.31 14.92 -68.31
CA GLN A 290 13.23 16.06 -68.14
C GLN A 290 13.30 17.04 -69.32
N SER A 291 12.44 16.88 -70.32
CA SER A 291 12.35 17.82 -71.44
C SER A 291 11.11 17.59 -72.29
N VAL A 292 10.67 18.65 -72.96
CA VAL A 292 9.68 18.58 -74.03
C VAL A 292 10.42 18.41 -75.36
N SER A 293 9.91 17.55 -76.24
CA SER A 293 10.45 17.43 -77.60
C SER A 293 9.35 17.49 -78.65
N LYS A 294 9.46 18.44 -79.57
CA LYS A 294 8.47 18.71 -80.62
C LYS A 294 7.07 18.98 -80.05
N GLY A 295 7.00 19.70 -78.93
CA GLY A 295 5.75 20.02 -78.24
C GLY A 295 5.08 18.83 -77.54
N VAL A 296 5.81 17.77 -77.22
CA VAL A 296 5.28 16.56 -76.59
C VAL A 296 6.11 16.12 -75.39
N ALA A 297 5.44 15.68 -74.32
CA ALA A 297 5.99 15.00 -73.16
C ALA A 297 5.50 13.54 -73.13
N THR A 298 6.41 12.57 -73.14
CA THR A 298 6.06 11.14 -73.19
C THR A 298 6.46 10.44 -71.90
N PHE A 299 5.48 10.05 -71.09
CA PHE A 299 5.68 9.30 -69.86
C PHE A 299 5.59 7.80 -70.14
N THR A 300 6.57 7.02 -69.68
CA THR A 300 6.55 5.56 -69.71
C THR A 300 7.32 5.02 -68.51
N LYS A 301 6.90 3.87 -67.97
CA LYS A 301 7.54 3.20 -66.84
C LYS A 301 7.53 1.70 -67.06
N SER A 302 8.65 1.03 -66.77
CA SER A 302 8.74 -0.42 -66.85
C SER A 302 7.78 -1.05 -65.84
N GLY A 303 6.86 -1.92 -66.31
CA GLY A 303 5.78 -2.47 -65.48
C GLY A 303 4.48 -1.65 -65.46
N GLY A 304 4.35 -0.63 -66.31
CA GLY A 304 3.19 0.25 -66.41
C GLY A 304 3.34 1.52 -65.56
N LEU A 305 2.67 2.60 -65.97
CA LEU A 305 2.63 3.87 -65.23
C LEU A 305 1.75 3.75 -63.98
N PHE A 306 0.50 3.29 -64.15
CA PHE A 306 -0.47 3.10 -63.07
C PHE A 306 -1.57 2.14 -63.52
N THR A 307 -2.38 1.66 -62.57
CA THR A 307 -3.55 0.82 -62.84
C THR A 307 -4.82 1.54 -62.41
N VAL A 308 -5.81 1.60 -63.29
CA VAL A 308 -7.16 2.06 -62.98
C VAL A 308 -7.97 0.85 -62.49
N PRO A 309 -8.49 0.86 -61.25
CA PRO A 309 -9.30 -0.25 -60.74
C PRO A 309 -10.59 -0.47 -61.56
N ALA A 310 -11.07 -1.71 -61.62
CA ALA A 310 -12.35 -2.06 -62.24
C ALA A 310 -13.50 -1.23 -61.67
N GLY A 311 -14.29 -0.60 -62.54
CA GLY A 311 -15.40 0.31 -62.20
C GLY A 311 -14.97 1.60 -61.50
N GLY A 312 -13.66 1.82 -61.37
CA GLY A 312 -13.05 2.91 -60.63
C GLY A 312 -12.50 4.01 -61.51
N THR A 313 -12.04 5.07 -60.83
CA THR A 313 -11.41 6.23 -61.44
C THR A 313 -10.08 6.49 -60.74
N THR A 314 -9.03 6.76 -61.52
CA THR A 314 -7.73 7.26 -61.04
C THR A 314 -7.55 8.67 -61.59
N ASN A 315 -7.15 9.61 -60.73
CA ASN A 315 -6.87 10.98 -61.15
C ASN A 315 -5.36 11.22 -61.10
N LEU A 316 -4.84 11.97 -62.06
CA LEU A 316 -3.44 12.37 -62.09
C LEU A 316 -3.32 13.86 -62.38
N ASP A 317 -2.34 14.52 -61.77
CA ASP A 317 -2.02 15.90 -62.07
C ASP A 317 -0.70 15.97 -62.86
N LEU A 318 -0.73 16.66 -63.99
CA LEU A 318 0.46 17.08 -64.72
C LEU A 318 1.01 18.33 -64.04
N ARG A 319 2.17 18.17 -63.41
CA ARG A 319 2.95 19.25 -62.82
C ARG A 319 4.13 19.59 -63.73
N VAL A 320 4.45 20.86 -63.87
CA VAL A 320 5.56 21.34 -64.71
C VAL A 320 6.42 22.33 -63.95
N ASP A 321 7.73 22.27 -64.21
CA ASP A 321 8.69 23.29 -63.81
C ASP A 321 8.87 24.24 -65.00
N VAL A 322 8.46 25.49 -64.80
CA VAL A 322 8.63 26.53 -65.83
C VAL A 322 10.07 26.97 -65.83
N ASN A 323 10.71 26.96 -67.00
CA ASN A 323 12.09 27.40 -67.12
C ASN A 323 12.20 28.86 -66.67
N LYS A 324 13.16 29.16 -65.80
CA LYS A 324 13.39 30.50 -65.25
C LYS A 324 13.55 31.60 -66.31
N ASP A 325 14.06 31.25 -67.49
CA ASP A 325 14.30 32.18 -68.61
C ASP A 325 13.09 32.31 -69.56
N ALA A 326 11.97 31.67 -69.22
CA ALA A 326 10.73 31.77 -69.98
C ALA A 326 10.25 33.22 -70.06
N SER A 327 9.97 33.68 -71.28
CA SER A 327 9.65 35.09 -71.56
C SER A 327 8.24 35.48 -71.13
N ALA A 328 8.06 36.71 -70.63
CA ALA A 328 6.74 37.24 -70.28
C ALA A 328 5.78 37.25 -71.48
N GLY A 329 4.52 36.91 -71.23
CA GLY A 329 3.42 36.96 -72.22
C GLY A 329 3.28 35.71 -73.10
N ILE A 330 4.15 34.69 -72.94
CA ILE A 330 3.92 33.38 -73.57
C ILE A 330 2.77 32.65 -72.88
N THR A 331 2.10 31.76 -73.63
CA THR A 331 1.04 30.89 -73.10
C THR A 331 1.45 29.42 -73.18
N ILE A 332 1.12 28.67 -72.12
CA ILE A 332 1.40 27.25 -71.95
C ILE A 332 0.06 26.55 -71.68
N GLY A 333 -0.30 25.57 -72.50
CA GLY A 333 -1.43 24.68 -72.24
C GLY A 333 -1.06 23.23 -72.55
N TRP A 334 -1.88 22.29 -72.10
CA TRP A 334 -1.63 20.86 -72.28
C TRP A 334 -2.90 20.10 -72.64
N SER A 335 -2.74 19.01 -73.38
CA SER A 335 -3.84 18.11 -73.72
C SER A 335 -3.38 16.66 -73.82
N LEU A 336 -4.32 15.76 -73.60
CA LEU A 336 -4.18 14.32 -73.77
C LEU A 336 -5.37 13.79 -74.57
N ALA A 337 -5.10 13.17 -75.71
CA ALA A 337 -6.12 12.49 -76.51
C ALA A 337 -6.11 10.98 -76.23
N ALA A 338 -7.25 10.31 -76.41
CA ALA A 338 -7.31 8.85 -76.31
C ALA A 338 -6.29 8.11 -77.20
N ALA A 339 -5.96 8.65 -78.37
CA ALA A 339 -4.96 8.08 -79.29
C ALA A 339 -3.51 8.19 -78.78
N ASP A 340 -3.28 9.00 -77.75
CA ASP A 340 -1.99 9.27 -77.13
C ASP A 340 -1.77 8.44 -75.85
N ILE A 341 -2.62 7.42 -75.62
CA ILE A 341 -2.57 6.51 -74.47
C ILE A 341 -2.28 5.10 -74.98
N THR A 342 -1.28 4.44 -74.40
CA THR A 342 -1.09 2.98 -74.54
C THR A 342 -1.47 2.32 -73.22
N SER A 343 -2.31 1.29 -73.28
CA SER A 343 -2.86 0.61 -72.11
C SER A 343 -3.32 -0.82 -72.45
N SER A 344 -3.70 -1.58 -71.44
CA SER A 344 -4.29 -2.92 -71.57
C SER A 344 -5.78 -2.93 -71.98
N ALA A 345 -6.41 -1.77 -72.23
CA ALA A 345 -7.83 -1.66 -72.62
C ALA A 345 -8.09 -1.95 -74.11
N ASP A 346 -9.26 -2.51 -74.45
CA ASP A 346 -9.66 -2.74 -75.86
C ASP A 346 -9.99 -1.46 -76.60
N SER A 347 -10.50 -0.47 -75.86
CA SER A 347 -10.84 0.83 -76.41
C SER A 347 -10.51 1.91 -75.40
N VAL A 348 -9.81 2.93 -75.87
CA VAL A 348 -9.59 4.18 -75.13
C VAL A 348 -10.44 5.26 -75.80
N SER A 349 -11.19 6.04 -75.00
CA SER A 349 -12.07 7.10 -75.50
C SER A 349 -11.95 8.37 -74.68
N GLY A 350 -12.41 9.49 -75.23
CA GLY A 350 -12.35 10.80 -74.58
C GLY A 350 -11.05 11.57 -74.83
N SER A 351 -10.93 12.69 -74.13
CA SER A 351 -9.77 13.59 -74.18
C SER A 351 -9.82 14.52 -72.97
N ALA A 352 -8.64 14.92 -72.49
CA ALA A 352 -8.49 15.96 -71.49
C ALA A 352 -7.72 17.14 -72.08
N SER A 353 -8.18 18.36 -71.82
CA SER A 353 -7.47 19.58 -72.19
C SER A 353 -7.48 20.54 -71.02
N GLY A 354 -6.31 21.13 -70.74
CA GLY A 354 -6.15 22.20 -69.76
C GLY A 354 -6.46 23.56 -70.37
N GLU A 355 -6.56 24.56 -69.49
CA GLU A 355 -6.60 25.95 -69.92
C GLU A 355 -5.21 26.43 -70.37
N ASN A 356 -5.15 27.55 -71.10
CA ASN A 356 -3.87 28.22 -71.34
C ASN A 356 -3.49 29.06 -70.11
N HIS A 357 -2.30 28.82 -69.57
CA HIS A 357 -1.67 29.61 -68.52
C HIS A 357 -0.71 30.63 -69.15
N THR A 358 -0.55 31.82 -68.57
CA THR A 358 0.30 32.90 -69.11
C THR A 358 1.52 33.11 -68.23
N VAL A 359 2.72 33.26 -68.80
CA VAL A 359 3.94 33.52 -68.02
C VAL A 359 4.11 35.03 -67.75
N ALA A 360 4.46 35.38 -66.52
CA ALA A 360 4.91 36.70 -66.10
C ALA A 360 6.31 36.61 -65.48
N VAL A 361 7.14 37.62 -65.75
CA VAL A 361 8.50 37.72 -65.18
C VAL A 361 8.49 38.73 -64.03
N VAL A 362 9.01 38.32 -62.89
CA VAL A 362 9.23 39.15 -61.68
C VAL A 362 10.73 39.28 -61.40
N SER A 363 11.12 40.03 -60.37
CA SER A 363 12.54 40.30 -60.05
C SER A 363 13.01 39.72 -58.71
N ASP A 364 12.12 39.02 -58.02
CA ASP A 364 12.28 38.64 -56.61
C ASP A 364 11.50 37.35 -56.28
N LEU A 365 11.42 36.39 -57.22
CA LEU A 365 10.87 35.07 -56.92
C LEU A 365 11.86 34.30 -56.03
N ALA A 366 11.38 33.67 -54.96
CA ALA A 366 12.25 32.96 -54.03
C ALA A 366 12.61 31.54 -54.44
N PHE A 367 13.78 31.10 -53.97
CA PHE A 367 14.26 29.73 -54.06
C PHE A 367 14.87 29.30 -52.71
N LEU A 368 14.95 28.00 -52.50
CA LEU A 368 15.50 27.38 -51.30
C LEU A 368 16.84 26.72 -51.63
N ASP A 369 17.91 27.13 -50.93
CA ASP A 369 19.20 26.44 -50.95
C ASP A 369 19.33 25.48 -49.75
N VAL A 370 20.01 24.35 -49.96
CA VAL A 370 20.27 23.33 -48.94
C VAL A 370 21.77 23.08 -48.86
N ALA A 371 22.32 23.24 -47.65
CA ALA A 371 23.74 22.95 -47.40
C ALA A 371 23.94 22.01 -46.21
N ASN A 372 24.93 21.12 -46.34
CA ASN A 372 25.37 20.25 -45.24
C ASN A 372 26.01 21.06 -44.11
N VAL A 373 25.75 20.67 -42.86
CA VAL A 373 26.44 21.21 -41.68
C VAL A 373 27.30 20.12 -41.01
N LEU A 374 26.68 19.02 -40.59
CA LEU A 374 27.34 17.89 -39.93
C LEU A 374 26.66 16.57 -40.33
N PRO A 375 27.40 15.45 -40.45
CA PRO A 375 28.85 15.33 -40.33
C PRO A 375 29.62 16.04 -41.46
N ALA A 376 30.80 16.58 -41.18
CA ALA A 376 31.67 17.20 -42.18
C ALA A 376 32.64 16.21 -42.86
N ALA A 377 32.91 15.07 -42.23
CA ALA A 377 33.75 13.99 -42.70
C ALA A 377 33.19 12.65 -42.19
N ALA A 378 33.81 11.51 -42.57
CA ALA A 378 33.42 10.20 -42.06
C ALA A 378 33.72 10.09 -40.56
N ASP A 379 32.88 9.36 -39.83
CA ASP A 379 32.97 9.20 -38.37
C ASP A 379 32.55 7.77 -37.96
N THR A 380 32.67 7.45 -36.68
CA THR A 380 32.23 6.18 -36.08
C THR A 380 31.31 6.43 -34.88
N ILE A 381 30.33 5.55 -34.67
CA ILE A 381 29.41 5.68 -33.54
C ILE A 381 29.07 4.33 -32.92
N ASP A 382 28.90 4.29 -31.60
CA ASP A 382 28.33 3.12 -30.93
C ASP A 382 26.80 3.12 -31.08
N PRO A 383 26.17 1.96 -31.31
CA PRO A 383 24.72 1.81 -31.28
C PRO A 383 24.10 2.39 -29.99
N GLN A 384 23.18 3.33 -30.16
CA GLN A 384 22.54 4.07 -29.07
C GLN A 384 21.24 4.72 -29.54
N ASP A 385 20.45 5.15 -28.57
CA ASP A 385 19.19 5.87 -28.79
C ASP A 385 19.45 7.39 -28.93
N ASP A 386 18.51 8.11 -29.53
CA ASP A 386 18.52 9.59 -29.62
C ASP A 386 19.79 10.21 -30.24
N TYR A 387 20.31 9.64 -31.33
CA TYR A 387 21.53 10.15 -31.98
C TYR A 387 21.24 11.10 -33.15
N ASP A 388 21.95 12.22 -33.22
CA ASP A 388 21.87 13.19 -34.31
C ASP A 388 22.64 12.68 -35.55
N LEU A 389 21.90 12.15 -36.53
CA LEU A 389 22.45 11.48 -37.71
C LEU A 389 22.92 12.44 -38.80
N TRP A 390 22.16 13.51 -39.04
CA TRP A 390 22.50 14.50 -40.06
C TRP A 390 21.92 15.88 -39.72
N THR A 391 22.78 16.90 -39.71
CA THR A 391 22.41 18.29 -39.57
C THR A 391 22.68 19.01 -40.89
N PHE A 392 21.66 19.66 -41.43
CA PHE A 392 21.72 20.46 -42.65
C PHE A 392 21.05 21.81 -42.42
N ARG A 393 21.25 22.76 -43.33
CA ARG A 393 20.56 24.06 -43.30
C ARG A 393 19.74 24.27 -44.56
N LEU A 394 18.63 24.99 -44.38
CA LEU A 394 17.74 25.50 -45.41
C LEU A 394 17.83 27.02 -45.43
N ASP A 395 18.15 27.58 -46.58
CA ASP A 395 18.40 29.02 -46.76
C ASP A 395 17.33 29.60 -47.70
N ALA A 396 16.49 30.50 -47.18
CA ALA A 396 15.46 31.18 -47.97
C ALA A 396 16.02 32.45 -48.62
N ASN A 397 16.03 32.49 -49.95
CA ASN A 397 16.56 33.61 -50.72
C ASN A 397 15.43 34.42 -51.38
N SER A 398 15.62 35.73 -51.52
CA SER A 398 14.66 36.72 -52.05
C SER A 398 13.39 36.96 -51.23
N GLN A 399 12.58 35.94 -50.89
CA GLN A 399 11.31 36.06 -50.16
C GLN A 399 11.16 35.04 -49.03
N ASP A 400 10.08 35.19 -48.25
CA ASP A 400 9.65 34.19 -47.28
C ASP A 400 9.25 32.89 -47.99
N MET A 401 9.80 31.77 -47.51
CA MET A 401 9.58 30.43 -48.05
C MET A 401 8.83 29.56 -47.04
N LEU A 402 7.94 28.71 -47.51
CA LEU A 402 7.20 27.72 -46.71
C LEU A 402 7.54 26.32 -47.21
N VAL A 403 8.22 25.52 -46.38
CA VAL A 403 8.58 24.13 -46.69
C VAL A 403 7.48 23.21 -46.20
N GLU A 404 6.79 22.53 -47.10
CA GLU A 404 5.63 21.67 -46.78
C GLU A 404 6.04 20.20 -46.57
N SER A 405 7.10 19.74 -47.23
CA SER A 405 7.59 18.35 -47.09
C SER A 405 9.10 18.25 -47.40
N LEU A 406 9.76 17.32 -46.73
CA LEU A 406 11.17 16.96 -46.93
C LEU A 406 11.34 15.43 -46.98
N THR A 407 11.91 14.91 -48.06
CA THR A 407 12.32 13.50 -48.19
C THR A 407 13.83 13.39 -48.11
N LEU A 408 14.32 12.59 -47.16
CA LEU A 408 15.74 12.36 -46.93
C LEU A 408 16.07 10.92 -47.26
N THR A 409 17.08 10.69 -48.09
CA THR A 409 17.52 9.36 -48.48
C THR A 409 18.77 8.97 -47.70
N ASN A 410 18.74 7.80 -47.05
CA ASN A 410 19.91 7.15 -46.50
C ASN A 410 20.69 6.48 -47.64
N VAL A 411 21.76 7.14 -48.09
CA VAL A 411 22.73 6.57 -49.04
C VAL A 411 23.86 5.79 -48.35
N GLY A 412 23.71 5.56 -47.03
CA GLY A 412 24.51 4.63 -46.27
C GLY A 412 24.21 3.17 -46.63
N SER A 413 24.82 2.25 -45.89
CA SER A 413 24.64 0.83 -46.12
C SER A 413 23.69 0.17 -45.12
N THR A 414 23.15 0.89 -44.15
CA THR A 414 22.17 0.39 -43.15
C THR A 414 20.88 -0.07 -43.82
N ASP A 415 20.27 -1.13 -43.27
CA ASP A 415 18.91 -1.55 -43.64
C ASP A 415 17.88 -0.62 -42.97
N ASP A 416 16.62 -0.67 -43.43
CA ASP A 416 15.58 0.24 -42.93
C ASP A 416 15.42 0.15 -41.40
N ASP A 417 15.31 -1.07 -40.87
CA ASP A 417 15.06 -1.35 -39.45
C ASP A 417 16.28 -1.13 -38.52
N ASP A 418 17.48 -0.87 -39.08
CA ASP A 418 18.65 -0.50 -38.29
C ASP A 418 18.47 0.86 -37.60
N LEU A 419 17.62 1.73 -38.18
CA LEU A 419 17.30 3.07 -37.70
C LEU A 419 15.81 3.15 -37.36
N GLN A 420 15.50 3.47 -36.11
CA GLN A 420 14.12 3.58 -35.65
C GLN A 420 13.85 4.94 -35.03
N ASN A 421 12.57 5.31 -34.94
CA ASN A 421 12.13 6.57 -34.32
C ASN A 421 12.83 7.79 -34.93
N LEU A 422 12.77 7.95 -36.25
CA LEU A 422 13.39 9.07 -36.94
C LEU A 422 12.57 10.35 -36.75
N GLU A 423 13.25 11.41 -36.34
CA GLU A 423 12.66 12.70 -35.99
C GLU A 423 13.43 13.84 -36.67
N LEU A 424 12.71 14.88 -37.09
CA LEU A 424 13.28 16.10 -37.64
C LEU A 424 13.19 17.23 -36.61
N TRP A 425 14.33 17.77 -36.19
CA TRP A 425 14.43 18.78 -35.14
C TRP A 425 14.92 20.13 -35.65
N TYR A 426 14.23 21.20 -35.25
CA TYR A 426 14.65 22.58 -35.43
C TYR A 426 15.22 23.15 -34.13
N GLN A 427 16.44 23.72 -34.23
CA GLN A 427 17.23 24.25 -33.09
C GLN A 427 17.39 23.27 -31.90
N GLY A 428 17.25 21.96 -32.13
CA GLY A 428 17.38 20.93 -31.09
C GLY A 428 16.26 20.90 -30.03
N SER A 429 15.21 21.71 -30.18
CA SER A 429 14.11 21.80 -29.18
C SER A 429 12.71 21.69 -29.76
N THR A 430 12.53 21.89 -31.07
CA THR A 430 11.23 21.82 -31.73
C THR A 430 11.25 20.69 -32.75
N GLN A 431 10.51 19.61 -32.49
CA GLN A 431 10.27 18.58 -33.48
C GLN A 431 9.33 19.13 -34.58
N LEU A 432 9.68 18.85 -35.83
CA LEU A 432 8.91 19.17 -37.02
C LEU A 432 8.34 17.87 -37.61
N GLY A 433 7.05 17.86 -37.93
CA GLY A 433 6.35 16.64 -38.37
C GLY A 433 6.23 15.57 -37.27
N SER A 434 5.75 14.39 -37.64
CA SER A 434 5.63 13.22 -36.76
C SER A 434 6.89 12.34 -36.77
N THR A 435 7.17 11.65 -35.67
CA THR A 435 8.19 10.60 -35.60
C THR A 435 7.87 9.47 -36.60
N LEU A 436 8.85 9.08 -37.41
CA LEU A 436 8.78 7.93 -38.31
C LEU A 436 9.31 6.69 -37.60
N GLY A 437 8.57 5.57 -37.65
CA GLY A 437 8.96 4.35 -36.94
C GLY A 437 10.26 3.72 -37.44
N THR A 438 10.49 3.76 -38.76
CA THR A 438 11.66 3.22 -39.47
C THR A 438 11.75 3.91 -40.84
N LEU A 439 12.80 3.63 -41.61
CA LEU A 439 12.88 4.05 -43.01
C LEU A 439 11.89 3.27 -43.89
N THR A 440 11.55 3.80 -45.05
CA THR A 440 10.78 3.07 -46.07
C THR A 440 11.54 3.08 -47.39
N ASN A 441 12.09 1.94 -47.79
CA ASN A 441 12.96 1.83 -48.98
C ASN A 441 14.15 2.80 -48.93
N GLY A 442 14.78 2.95 -47.75
CA GLY A 442 15.93 3.82 -47.55
C GLY A 442 15.59 5.32 -47.42
N THR A 443 14.32 5.72 -47.42
CA THR A 443 13.93 7.13 -47.30
C THR A 443 13.15 7.44 -46.02
N ALA A 444 13.26 8.69 -45.58
CA ALA A 444 12.49 9.30 -44.49
C ALA A 444 11.79 10.56 -45.03
N THR A 445 10.46 10.50 -45.16
CA THR A 445 9.64 11.63 -45.63
C THR A 445 8.93 12.29 -44.45
N PHE A 446 9.27 13.55 -44.18
CA PHE A 446 8.67 14.38 -43.14
C PHE A 446 7.62 15.31 -43.77
N ASP A 447 6.36 15.07 -43.45
CA ASP A 447 5.25 15.98 -43.75
C ASP A 447 5.21 17.12 -42.71
N LEU A 448 5.36 18.35 -43.18
CA LEU A 448 5.42 19.55 -42.34
C LEU A 448 4.13 20.37 -42.39
N THR A 449 3.13 19.94 -43.17
CA THR A 449 1.88 20.68 -43.38
C THR A 449 1.03 20.82 -42.11
N GLY A 450 1.26 19.96 -41.12
CA GLY A 450 0.67 20.07 -39.77
C GLY A 450 1.21 21.23 -38.91
N SER A 451 2.22 21.98 -39.39
CA SER A 451 2.79 23.13 -38.69
C SER A 451 1.82 24.34 -38.69
N GLU A 452 2.03 25.32 -37.80
CA GLU A 452 1.12 26.48 -37.61
C GLU A 452 0.79 27.23 -38.92
N ASP A 453 1.77 27.39 -39.82
CA ASP A 453 1.62 28.11 -41.09
C ASP A 453 1.25 27.17 -42.28
N GLY A 454 0.89 25.92 -42.03
CA GLY A 454 0.69 24.91 -43.10
C GLY A 454 1.99 24.38 -43.70
N GLY A 455 3.12 24.59 -43.01
CA GLY A 455 4.48 24.21 -43.41
C GLY A 455 5.52 24.85 -42.49
N PHE A 456 6.80 24.54 -42.68
CA PHE A 456 7.90 25.18 -41.96
C PHE A 456 8.31 26.49 -42.64
N LYS A 457 7.94 27.61 -42.04
CA LYS A 457 8.21 28.96 -42.56
C LYS A 457 9.64 29.41 -42.29
N ILE A 458 10.29 29.92 -43.34
CA ILE A 458 11.62 30.53 -43.31
C ILE A 458 11.53 31.95 -43.88
N THR A 459 11.83 32.96 -43.05
CA THR A 459 11.80 34.37 -43.48
C THR A 459 12.95 34.68 -44.44
N SER A 460 12.72 35.57 -45.40
CA SER A 460 13.70 36.01 -46.39
C SER A 460 15.07 36.35 -45.76
N GLY A 461 16.15 35.84 -46.39
CA GLY A 461 17.54 36.05 -46.00
C GLY A 461 17.98 35.27 -44.76
N GLN A 462 17.14 34.36 -44.24
CA GLN A 462 17.48 33.57 -43.06
C GLN A 462 17.88 32.14 -43.41
N GLN A 463 18.81 31.63 -42.61
CA GLN A 463 19.26 30.24 -42.63
C GLN A 463 18.62 29.48 -41.46
N ARG A 464 18.17 28.25 -41.71
CA ARG A 464 17.50 27.39 -40.73
C ARG A 464 18.16 26.03 -40.68
N GLN A 465 18.77 25.72 -39.54
CA GLN A 465 19.40 24.43 -39.31
C GLN A 465 18.39 23.41 -38.81
N LEU A 466 18.32 22.28 -39.49
CA LEU A 466 17.51 21.12 -39.13
C LEU A 466 18.41 19.92 -38.86
N THR A 467 17.98 19.05 -37.93
CA THR A 467 18.73 17.84 -37.55
C THR A 467 17.81 16.63 -37.60
N VAL A 468 18.25 15.58 -38.27
CA VAL A 468 17.63 14.25 -38.23
C VAL A 468 18.19 13.52 -37.02
N ARG A 469 17.32 13.12 -36.10
CA ARG A 469 17.65 12.27 -34.95
C ARG A 469 17.01 10.91 -35.12
N ALA A 470 17.66 9.84 -34.70
CA ALA A 470 17.04 8.53 -34.63
C ALA A 470 17.74 7.63 -33.59
N ASP A 471 17.08 6.52 -33.26
CA ASP A 471 17.69 5.42 -32.54
C ASP A 471 18.45 4.51 -33.50
N ILE A 472 19.73 4.25 -33.20
CA ILE A 472 20.56 3.28 -33.89
C ILE A 472 20.39 1.94 -33.19
N LYS A 473 19.40 1.16 -33.63
CA LYS A 473 19.08 -0.13 -33.01
C LYS A 473 20.01 -1.24 -33.45
N GLY A 474 20.53 -1.19 -34.68
CA GLY A 474 21.46 -2.18 -35.22
C GLY A 474 22.44 -1.65 -36.26
N GLY A 475 22.67 -2.41 -37.33
CA GLY A 475 23.57 -1.98 -38.40
C GLY A 475 25.07 -2.07 -38.10
N THR A 476 25.51 -2.99 -37.22
CA THR A 476 26.95 -3.18 -36.93
C THR A 476 27.80 -3.28 -38.22
N ASN A 477 28.89 -2.49 -38.29
CA ASN A 477 29.79 -2.31 -39.44
C ASN A 477 29.14 -1.69 -40.69
N ARG A 478 27.87 -1.28 -40.62
CA ARG A 478 27.17 -0.56 -41.69
C ARG A 478 27.30 0.93 -41.45
N THR A 479 26.98 1.70 -42.48
CA THR A 479 27.10 3.16 -42.47
C THR A 479 25.75 3.83 -42.56
N VAL A 480 25.62 4.97 -41.91
CA VAL A 480 24.48 5.89 -42.11
C VAL A 480 24.97 7.13 -42.81
N ARG A 481 24.23 7.57 -43.83
CA ARG A 481 24.53 8.81 -44.55
C ARG A 481 23.27 9.35 -45.20
N PHE A 482 22.68 10.40 -44.64
CA PHE A 482 21.51 11.03 -45.24
C PHE A 482 21.87 12.11 -46.27
N GLY A 483 20.95 12.32 -47.22
CA GLY A 483 20.98 13.43 -48.14
C GLY A 483 19.64 13.63 -48.86
N ILE A 484 19.50 14.79 -49.50
CA ILE A 484 18.41 15.13 -50.42
C ILE A 484 18.93 14.86 -51.83
N GLN A 485 18.30 13.95 -52.55
CA GLN A 485 18.82 13.39 -53.80
C GLN A 485 18.22 14.05 -55.04
N GLU A 486 16.97 14.50 -54.95
CA GLU A 486 16.24 15.08 -56.07
C GLU A 486 15.58 16.40 -55.68
N GLN A 487 15.38 17.29 -56.65
CA GLN A 487 14.67 18.56 -56.40
C GLN A 487 13.19 18.36 -55.99
N THR A 488 12.61 17.18 -56.26
CA THR A 488 11.28 16.77 -55.82
C THR A 488 11.22 16.30 -54.37
N ASP A 489 12.37 16.03 -53.75
CA ASP A 489 12.43 15.66 -52.33
C ASP A 489 12.04 16.82 -51.41
N ILE A 490 11.94 18.03 -51.95
CA ILE A 490 11.53 19.23 -51.23
C ILE A 490 10.27 19.81 -51.89
N VAL A 491 9.22 19.99 -51.11
CA VAL A 491 8.04 20.76 -51.53
C VAL A 491 8.11 22.11 -50.85
N VAL A 492 8.29 23.19 -51.62
CA VAL A 492 8.50 24.53 -51.08
C VAL A 492 7.74 25.60 -51.87
N LYS A 493 7.20 26.60 -51.15
CA LYS A 493 6.37 27.67 -51.68
C LYS A 493 6.93 29.05 -51.34
N ASP A 494 6.95 29.93 -52.32
CA ASP A 494 7.14 31.37 -52.15
C ASP A 494 5.83 31.97 -51.61
N LEU A 495 5.89 32.63 -50.45
CA LEU A 495 4.71 33.19 -49.79
C LEU A 495 4.29 34.58 -50.31
N ASN A 496 5.14 35.29 -51.05
CA ASN A 496 4.80 36.58 -51.64
C ASN A 496 3.91 36.40 -52.88
N TYR A 497 4.28 35.47 -53.74
CA TYR A 497 3.52 35.13 -54.95
C TYR A 497 2.55 33.97 -54.72
N ASN A 498 2.67 33.25 -53.60
CA ASN A 498 1.87 32.08 -53.24
C ASN A 498 1.96 30.97 -54.31
N VAL A 499 3.18 30.72 -54.78
CA VAL A 499 3.49 29.73 -55.83
C VAL A 499 4.56 28.75 -55.36
N TYR A 500 4.47 27.50 -55.78
CA TYR A 500 5.54 26.52 -55.55
C TYR A 500 6.75 26.85 -56.43
N THR A 501 7.94 26.71 -55.88
CA THR A 501 9.19 27.00 -56.60
C THR A 501 10.11 25.78 -56.59
N VAL A 502 11.05 25.78 -57.53
CA VAL A 502 12.08 24.72 -57.62
C VAL A 502 13.25 25.09 -56.69
N PRO A 503 13.71 24.20 -55.79
CA PRO A 503 14.92 24.43 -55.02
C PRO A 503 16.16 24.62 -55.92
N ALA A 504 17.13 25.41 -55.47
CA ALA A 504 18.33 25.73 -56.25
C ALA A 504 19.54 25.88 -55.34
N GLN A 505 20.73 25.57 -55.84
CA GLN A 505 21.96 25.61 -55.03
C GLN A 505 22.39 27.05 -54.69
N ASP A 506 22.22 27.97 -55.62
CA ASP A 506 22.50 29.39 -55.41
C ASP A 506 21.75 30.21 -56.45
N ASP A 507 21.94 31.54 -56.40
CA ASP A 507 21.37 32.46 -57.37
C ASP A 507 21.71 32.11 -58.82
N ASN A 508 22.69 31.24 -59.10
CA ASN A 508 23.26 31.00 -60.42
C ASN A 508 23.16 29.54 -60.92
N SER A 509 22.78 28.60 -60.06
CA SER A 509 22.94 27.16 -60.27
C SER A 509 21.67 26.40 -59.89
N ALA A 510 21.28 25.45 -60.74
CA ALA A 510 20.15 24.54 -60.47
C ALA A 510 20.40 23.71 -59.19
N PHE A 511 19.37 22.97 -58.76
CA PHE A 511 19.47 22.04 -57.64
C PHE A 511 20.71 21.14 -57.75
N ALA A 512 21.40 20.96 -56.63
CA ALA A 512 22.49 20.01 -56.49
C ALA A 512 22.21 19.09 -55.30
N VAL A 513 22.58 17.81 -55.45
CA VAL A 513 22.49 16.82 -54.36
C VAL A 513 23.25 17.33 -53.13
N THR A 514 22.56 17.40 -52.00
CA THR A 514 23.16 17.78 -50.71
C THR A 514 23.04 16.61 -49.74
N GLN A 515 24.18 16.19 -49.20
CA GLN A 515 24.27 15.04 -48.29
C GLN A 515 25.33 15.28 -47.21
N ALA A 516 25.30 14.45 -46.16
CA ALA A 516 26.34 14.42 -45.14
C ALA A 516 27.76 14.34 -45.75
N GLY A 517 28.70 15.11 -45.21
CA GLY A 517 30.08 15.23 -45.71
C GLY A 517 30.89 13.93 -45.67
N GLY A 518 30.52 12.99 -44.79
CA GLY A 518 30.97 11.61 -44.81
C GLY A 518 29.95 10.66 -44.18
N ALA A 519 30.17 9.36 -44.34
CA ALA A 519 29.31 8.33 -43.77
C ALA A 519 29.75 8.02 -42.32
N THR A 520 28.78 7.84 -41.42
CA THR A 520 29.03 7.44 -40.04
C THR A 520 28.95 5.92 -39.94
N THR A 521 30.04 5.26 -39.54
CA THR A 521 30.10 3.80 -39.39
C THR A 521 29.65 3.39 -37.99
N ILE A 522 28.75 2.42 -37.93
CA ILE A 522 28.26 1.88 -36.66
C ILE A 522 29.27 0.83 -36.15
N ASN A 523 29.78 1.03 -34.95
CA ASN A 523 30.75 0.15 -34.29
C ASN A 523 30.11 -1.21 -33.93
N THR A 524 30.96 -2.18 -33.60
CA THR A 524 30.53 -3.51 -33.18
C THR A 524 29.78 -3.49 -31.86
N GLY A 525 28.79 -4.37 -31.69
CA GLY A 525 27.97 -4.42 -30.50
C GLY A 525 28.73 -4.79 -29.22
N SER A 526 28.09 -4.53 -28.08
CA SER A 526 28.64 -4.75 -26.73
C SER A 526 27.73 -5.65 -25.89
N LEU A 527 28.29 -6.20 -24.80
CA LEU A 527 27.57 -7.01 -23.82
C LEU A 527 27.74 -6.40 -22.43
N THR A 528 26.64 -6.12 -21.74
CA THR A 528 26.63 -5.59 -20.37
C THR A 528 25.91 -6.55 -19.42
N GLN A 529 26.33 -6.57 -18.16
CA GLN A 529 25.77 -7.44 -17.12
C GLN A 529 25.47 -6.64 -15.85
N THR A 530 24.31 -6.88 -15.25
CA THR A 530 23.92 -6.32 -13.94
C THR A 530 23.26 -7.38 -13.08
N ILE A 531 23.20 -7.14 -11.76
CA ILE A 531 22.40 -7.99 -10.87
C ILE A 531 20.93 -7.60 -11.02
N SER A 532 20.04 -8.57 -11.14
CA SER A 532 18.63 -8.26 -11.25
C SER A 532 18.07 -7.75 -9.93
N THR A 533 17.10 -6.83 -10.00
CA THR A 533 16.44 -6.27 -8.81
C THR A 533 15.67 -7.33 -8.03
N ASP A 534 15.16 -8.36 -8.70
CA ASP A 534 14.47 -9.53 -8.16
C ASP A 534 15.41 -10.70 -7.80
N SER A 535 16.74 -10.50 -7.85
CA SER A 535 17.69 -11.50 -7.34
C SER A 535 17.45 -11.75 -5.85
N PRO A 536 17.47 -13.02 -5.37
CA PRO A 536 17.10 -13.39 -4.02
C PRO A 536 17.90 -12.65 -2.94
N THR A 537 17.25 -12.39 -1.80
CA THR A 537 17.85 -11.77 -0.61
C THR A 537 17.45 -12.54 0.65
N GLY A 538 18.26 -12.47 1.70
CA GLY A 538 17.87 -12.94 3.03
C GLY A 538 18.15 -14.43 3.26
N ASN A 539 17.19 -15.12 3.89
CA ASN A 539 17.38 -16.50 4.31
C ASN A 539 16.89 -17.49 3.24
N ILE A 540 17.56 -18.64 3.15
CA ILE A 540 17.14 -19.78 2.34
C ILE A 540 17.01 -21.03 3.23
N PRO A 541 16.01 -21.90 2.99
CA PRO A 541 15.77 -23.08 3.81
C PRO A 541 16.86 -24.15 3.67
N ASP A 542 17.36 -24.63 4.81
CA ASP A 542 18.26 -25.78 4.87
C ASP A 542 17.64 -27.04 4.22
N GLY A 543 18.45 -27.82 3.48
CA GLY A 543 18.01 -29.03 2.80
C GLY A 543 17.11 -28.82 1.58
N ALA A 544 16.84 -27.58 1.16
CA ALA A 544 15.98 -27.32 0.01
C ALA A 544 16.63 -27.66 -1.34
N THR A 545 15.82 -28.08 -2.30
CA THR A 545 16.25 -28.38 -3.68
C THR A 545 15.82 -27.27 -4.63
N ASN A 546 16.55 -27.10 -5.73
CA ASN A 546 16.26 -26.17 -6.82
C ASN A 546 16.13 -24.69 -6.39
N VAL A 547 16.84 -24.30 -5.34
CA VAL A 547 16.81 -22.95 -4.77
C VAL A 547 17.41 -21.97 -5.78
N LEU A 548 16.72 -20.87 -6.06
CA LEU A 548 17.29 -19.75 -6.82
C LEU A 548 18.36 -19.07 -5.93
N LEU A 549 19.61 -19.08 -6.40
CA LEU A 549 20.76 -18.56 -5.65
C LEU A 549 21.20 -17.17 -6.13
N ALA A 550 21.05 -16.88 -7.41
CA ALA A 550 21.33 -15.56 -7.98
C ALA A 550 20.61 -15.37 -9.32
N LYS A 551 20.29 -14.10 -9.63
CA LYS A 551 19.69 -13.69 -10.91
C LYS A 551 20.41 -12.47 -11.49
N PHE A 552 20.78 -12.55 -12.75
CA PHE A 552 21.57 -11.55 -13.47
C PHE A 552 20.88 -11.14 -14.77
N ASN A 553 21.02 -9.88 -15.16
CA ASN A 553 20.53 -9.33 -16.42
C ASN A 553 21.69 -9.18 -17.40
N PHE A 554 21.52 -9.69 -18.62
CA PHE A 554 22.46 -9.58 -19.72
C PHE A 554 21.81 -8.77 -20.84
N LYS A 555 22.43 -7.66 -21.25
CA LYS A 555 21.95 -6.83 -22.35
C LYS A 555 22.99 -6.78 -23.47
N ALA A 556 22.55 -7.14 -24.67
CA ALA A 556 23.29 -6.97 -25.90
C ALA A 556 22.87 -5.66 -26.57
N SER A 557 23.83 -4.84 -26.98
CA SER A 557 23.58 -3.61 -27.73
C SER A 557 24.28 -3.69 -29.08
N GLY A 558 23.61 -3.30 -30.16
CA GLY A 558 24.21 -3.14 -31.49
C GLY A 558 24.28 -4.38 -32.38
N GLU A 559 24.19 -5.57 -31.80
CA GLU A 559 23.89 -6.81 -32.51
C GLU A 559 23.46 -7.89 -31.50
N PRO A 560 22.82 -9.00 -31.95
CA PRO A 560 22.60 -10.15 -31.07
C PRO A 560 23.93 -10.75 -30.64
N VAL A 561 24.07 -11.02 -29.34
CA VAL A 561 25.29 -11.59 -28.73
C VAL A 561 25.03 -13.02 -28.27
N LYS A 562 25.87 -13.93 -28.74
CA LYS A 562 25.87 -15.33 -28.34
C LYS A 562 26.89 -15.57 -27.23
N VAL A 563 26.44 -16.06 -26.08
CA VAL A 563 27.31 -16.42 -24.94
C VAL A 563 27.60 -17.91 -25.00
N LYS A 564 28.89 -18.28 -25.05
CA LYS A 564 29.34 -19.68 -25.21
C LYS A 564 29.39 -20.43 -23.89
N ASN A 565 29.90 -19.76 -22.86
CA ASN A 565 30.03 -20.29 -21.53
C ASN A 565 30.02 -19.18 -20.47
N LEU A 566 29.69 -19.57 -19.25
CA LEU A 566 29.83 -18.75 -18.05
C LEU A 566 30.55 -19.58 -16.99
N ASP A 567 31.55 -18.98 -16.37
CA ASP A 567 32.27 -19.56 -15.25
C ASP A 567 31.55 -19.20 -13.94
N ILE A 568 31.00 -20.20 -13.25
CA ILE A 568 30.20 -20.01 -12.05
C ILE A 568 30.95 -20.54 -10.84
N SER A 569 31.11 -19.66 -9.86
CA SER A 569 31.75 -19.96 -8.60
C SER A 569 30.83 -19.62 -7.42
N CYS A 570 31.14 -20.11 -6.23
CA CYS A 570 30.37 -19.84 -5.02
C CYS A 570 31.31 -19.46 -3.87
N THR A 571 30.88 -18.53 -3.02
CA THR A 571 31.55 -18.16 -1.76
C THR A 571 30.61 -18.39 -0.59
N GLY A 572 31.14 -18.86 0.54
CA GLY A 572 30.38 -19.05 1.78
C GLY A 572 31.23 -18.70 3.01
N ASN A 573 30.61 -18.66 4.18
CA ASN A 573 31.32 -18.42 5.45
C ASN A 573 32.11 -19.65 5.96
N ALA A 574 31.79 -20.84 5.47
CA ALA A 574 32.52 -22.08 5.71
C ALA A 574 33.12 -22.60 4.39
N ALA A 575 34.41 -22.94 4.39
CA ALA A 575 35.17 -23.35 3.19
C ALA A 575 34.84 -24.76 2.67
N THR A 576 33.79 -25.41 3.20
CA THR A 576 33.41 -26.80 2.90
C THR A 576 31.98 -26.93 2.38
N ASN A 577 31.25 -25.83 2.20
CA ASN A 577 29.84 -25.89 1.80
C ASN A 577 29.72 -26.37 0.36
N ILE A 578 28.90 -27.40 0.13
CA ILE A 578 28.74 -28.01 -1.20
C ILE A 578 27.30 -27.84 -1.66
N LEU A 579 27.10 -27.02 -2.69
CA LEU A 579 25.82 -26.96 -3.41
C LEU A 579 25.72 -28.18 -4.32
N LYS A 580 24.59 -28.88 -4.34
CA LYS A 580 24.34 -29.99 -5.28
C LYS A 580 23.51 -29.52 -6.47
N ASN A 581 23.54 -30.28 -7.57
CA ASN A 581 22.68 -30.10 -8.74
C ASN A 581 22.60 -28.65 -9.26
N VAL A 582 23.74 -27.95 -9.28
CA VAL A 582 23.81 -26.56 -9.72
C VAL A 582 23.51 -26.49 -11.22
N LYS A 583 22.57 -25.63 -11.60
CA LYS A 583 22.18 -25.43 -13.00
C LYS A 583 21.99 -23.95 -13.31
N VAL A 584 22.05 -23.65 -14.60
CA VAL A 584 21.86 -22.31 -15.13
C VAL A 584 20.62 -22.31 -15.99
N SER A 585 19.74 -21.33 -15.82
CA SER A 585 18.62 -21.06 -16.73
C SER A 585 18.81 -19.71 -17.42
N PHE A 586 18.32 -19.63 -18.65
CA PHE A 586 18.20 -18.40 -19.43
C PHE A 586 16.73 -18.20 -19.80
N ASP A 587 16.16 -17.06 -19.38
CA ASP A 587 14.73 -16.74 -19.52
C ASP A 587 13.80 -17.89 -19.07
N GLY A 588 14.10 -18.45 -17.90
CA GLY A 588 13.35 -19.54 -17.26
C GLY A 588 13.62 -20.95 -17.80
N SER A 589 14.32 -21.10 -18.91
CA SER A 589 14.68 -22.40 -19.49
C SER A 589 16.09 -22.82 -19.09
N GLN A 590 16.28 -24.04 -18.58
CA GLN A 590 17.63 -24.54 -18.27
C GLN A 590 18.52 -24.56 -19.52
N ILE A 591 19.72 -24.01 -19.40
CA ILE A 591 20.77 -24.03 -20.42
C ILE A 591 22.03 -24.72 -19.87
N GLY A 592 22.73 -25.43 -20.75
CA GLY A 592 23.90 -26.23 -20.35
C GLY A 592 23.55 -27.44 -19.49
N SER A 593 24.57 -28.07 -18.91
CA SER A 593 24.42 -29.27 -18.07
C SER A 593 24.20 -28.93 -16.60
N THR A 594 23.57 -29.84 -15.84
CA THR A 594 23.56 -29.77 -14.38
C THR A 594 24.91 -30.22 -13.81
N LEU A 595 25.50 -29.41 -12.95
CA LEU A 595 26.70 -29.73 -12.19
C LEU A 595 26.31 -30.46 -10.90
N SER A 596 26.82 -31.68 -10.72
CA SER A 596 26.48 -32.51 -9.55
C SER A 596 26.84 -31.88 -8.21
N SER A 597 27.96 -31.14 -8.15
CA SER A 597 28.40 -30.44 -6.94
C SER A 597 29.28 -29.23 -7.24
N LEU A 598 29.06 -28.11 -6.53
CA LEU A 598 29.90 -26.92 -6.53
C LEU A 598 30.32 -26.60 -5.08
N THR A 599 31.63 -26.47 -4.84
CA THR A 599 32.16 -26.13 -3.51
C THR A 599 32.22 -24.61 -3.35
N CYS A 600 31.68 -24.08 -2.25
CA CYS A 600 31.74 -22.68 -1.89
C CYS A 600 32.99 -22.40 -1.04
N ASP A 601 34.06 -21.89 -1.64
CA ASP A 601 35.32 -21.56 -0.95
C ASP A 601 35.34 -20.10 -0.51
N ALA A 602 35.57 -19.85 0.78
CA ALA A 602 35.66 -18.52 1.38
C ALA A 602 36.92 -17.72 0.96
N SER A 603 37.95 -18.39 0.43
CA SER A 603 39.31 -17.87 0.24
C SER A 603 39.78 -17.86 -1.22
N SER A 604 39.27 -18.75 -2.07
CA SER A 604 39.57 -18.80 -3.50
C SER A 604 38.50 -19.62 -4.26
N PRO A 605 37.33 -19.04 -4.57
CA PRO A 605 36.24 -19.78 -5.19
C PRO A 605 36.69 -20.33 -6.56
N SER A 606 36.77 -21.66 -6.69
CA SER A 606 37.07 -22.33 -7.95
C SER A 606 35.80 -22.34 -8.80
N GLY A 607 35.80 -21.55 -9.88
CA GLY A 607 34.71 -21.54 -10.83
C GLY A 607 34.61 -22.84 -11.64
N THR A 608 33.40 -23.16 -12.09
CA THR A 608 33.13 -24.21 -13.08
C THR A 608 32.47 -23.60 -14.31
N ASP A 609 33.04 -23.89 -15.48
CA ASP A 609 32.49 -23.48 -16.77
C ASP A 609 31.22 -24.26 -17.12
N PHE A 610 30.12 -23.53 -17.29
CA PHE A 610 28.91 -24.03 -17.92
C PHE A 610 28.93 -23.65 -19.40
N SER A 611 28.90 -24.63 -20.32
CA SER A 611 28.84 -24.38 -21.76
C SER A 611 27.42 -24.52 -22.29
N PHE A 612 27.02 -23.62 -23.19
CA PHE A 612 25.64 -23.49 -23.67
C PHE A 612 25.44 -23.83 -25.15
N GLY A 613 26.52 -24.05 -25.91
CA GLY A 613 26.41 -24.34 -27.34
C GLY A 613 25.65 -23.23 -28.10
N ASN A 614 24.43 -23.50 -28.57
CA ASN A 614 23.56 -22.56 -29.29
C ASN A 614 22.38 -22.02 -28.46
N SER A 615 22.23 -22.43 -27.19
CA SER A 615 21.03 -22.14 -26.40
C SER A 615 21.04 -20.79 -25.68
N PHE A 616 22.11 -20.01 -25.80
CA PHE A 616 22.24 -18.71 -25.13
C PHE A 616 22.65 -17.61 -26.11
N THR A 617 21.63 -16.96 -26.69
CA THR A 617 21.77 -15.78 -27.54
C THR A 617 20.83 -14.70 -27.02
N ILE A 618 21.38 -13.54 -26.70
CA ILE A 618 20.61 -12.35 -26.35
C ILE A 618 20.37 -11.57 -27.64
N GLN A 619 19.11 -11.28 -27.94
CA GLN A 619 18.77 -10.46 -29.10
C GLN A 619 19.23 -9.02 -28.88
N GLU A 620 19.49 -8.34 -29.98
CA GLU A 620 19.84 -6.92 -29.99
C GLU A 620 18.80 -6.07 -29.25
N GLY A 621 19.28 -5.17 -28.38
CA GLY A 621 18.43 -4.28 -27.59
C GLY A 621 17.69 -4.97 -26.44
N ALA A 622 17.56 -6.30 -26.47
CA ALA A 622 16.87 -7.09 -25.46
C ALA A 622 17.74 -7.31 -24.21
N THR A 623 17.07 -7.47 -23.08
CA THR A 623 17.69 -7.92 -21.82
C THR A 623 17.23 -9.34 -21.54
N GLY A 624 18.16 -10.29 -21.54
CA GLY A 624 17.90 -11.67 -21.13
C GLY A 624 18.31 -11.90 -19.68
N THR A 625 17.64 -12.83 -19.02
CA THR A 625 17.83 -13.15 -17.60
C THR A 625 18.58 -14.46 -17.43
N VAL A 626 19.64 -14.46 -16.62
CA VAL A 626 20.39 -15.66 -16.23
C VAL A 626 20.14 -15.95 -14.76
N GLU A 627 19.65 -17.14 -14.48
CA GLU A 627 19.33 -17.62 -13.14
C GLU A 627 20.25 -18.79 -12.78
N VAL A 628 20.79 -18.79 -11.57
CA VAL A 628 21.59 -19.91 -11.05
C VAL A 628 20.81 -20.58 -9.93
N HIS A 629 20.51 -21.85 -10.12
CA HIS A 629 19.82 -22.69 -9.14
C HIS A 629 20.75 -23.75 -8.56
N GLY A 630 20.51 -24.17 -7.32
CA GLY A 630 21.21 -25.30 -6.71
C GLY A 630 20.47 -25.86 -5.50
N ASP A 631 20.90 -27.03 -5.04
CA ASP A 631 20.36 -27.71 -3.88
C ASP A 631 21.26 -27.49 -2.66
N LEU A 632 20.64 -27.30 -1.51
CA LEU A 632 21.25 -27.15 -0.18
C LEU A 632 21.23 -28.48 0.61
N THR A 633 21.15 -29.62 -0.08
CA THR A 633 20.92 -30.95 0.53
C THR A 633 22.19 -31.65 1.02
N ASP A 634 23.38 -31.11 0.77
CA ASP A 634 24.62 -31.71 1.27
C ASP A 634 24.76 -31.50 2.78
N SER A 635 25.17 -32.55 3.49
CA SER A 635 25.47 -32.52 4.92
C SER A 635 26.50 -31.49 5.38
N THR A 636 27.28 -30.91 4.46
CA THR A 636 28.22 -29.83 4.80
C THR A 636 27.58 -28.47 4.95
N ILE A 637 26.33 -28.29 4.52
CA ILE A 637 25.56 -27.05 4.70
C ILE A 637 24.77 -27.15 6.01
N ALA A 638 24.97 -26.19 6.90
CA ALA A 638 24.29 -26.12 8.19
C ALA A 638 23.51 -24.80 8.38
N ALA A 639 22.58 -24.79 9.33
CA ALA A 639 21.90 -23.56 9.72
C ALA A 639 22.92 -22.47 10.16
N SER A 640 22.72 -21.25 9.65
CA SER A 640 23.59 -20.06 9.76
C SER A 640 24.77 -19.99 8.78
N ASP A 641 24.94 -20.99 7.91
CA ASP A 641 25.89 -20.87 6.81
C ASP A 641 25.45 -19.80 5.80
N THR A 642 26.40 -19.26 5.06
CA THR A 642 26.11 -18.33 3.97
C THR A 642 26.56 -18.87 2.62
N THR A 643 25.87 -18.46 1.57
CA THR A 643 26.22 -18.76 0.17
C THR A 643 26.02 -17.52 -0.69
N SER A 644 26.92 -17.28 -1.64
CA SER A 644 26.83 -16.25 -2.66
C SER A 644 27.43 -16.78 -3.95
N VAL A 645 26.62 -16.79 -5.01
CA VAL A 645 27.04 -17.22 -6.34
C VAL A 645 27.66 -16.06 -7.09
N THR A 646 28.80 -16.29 -7.74
CA THR A 646 29.52 -15.30 -8.55
C THR A 646 29.69 -15.82 -9.96
N LEU A 647 29.28 -15.01 -10.95
CA LEU A 647 29.73 -15.16 -12.33
C LEU A 647 31.14 -14.56 -12.42
N ALA A 648 32.14 -15.37 -12.73
CA ALA A 648 33.50 -14.89 -12.92
C ALA A 648 33.65 -14.15 -14.26
N ALA A 649 34.70 -13.35 -14.38
CA ALA A 649 35.02 -12.69 -15.64
C ALA A 649 35.45 -13.75 -16.67
N GLY A 650 34.79 -13.75 -17.83
CA GLY A 650 35.15 -14.60 -18.94
C GLY A 650 36.20 -13.95 -19.84
N SER A 651 36.76 -14.73 -20.77
CA SER A 651 37.67 -14.22 -21.81
C SER A 651 37.24 -14.77 -23.16
N SER A 652 36.82 -13.88 -24.06
CA SER A 652 36.32 -14.25 -25.40
C SER A 652 35.20 -15.32 -25.37
N ASN A 653 34.42 -15.32 -24.29
CA ASN A 653 33.36 -16.29 -24.04
C ASN A 653 32.01 -15.88 -24.62
N ALA A 654 31.93 -14.74 -25.31
CA ALA A 654 30.78 -14.33 -26.09
C ALA A 654 31.20 -13.84 -27.48
N ASN A 655 30.28 -13.84 -28.44
CA ASN A 655 30.50 -13.26 -29.77
C ASN A 655 29.27 -12.52 -30.25
N GLY A 656 29.51 -11.38 -30.89
CA GLY A 656 28.53 -10.79 -31.79
C GLY A 656 28.20 -11.78 -32.92
N THR A 657 26.92 -11.95 -33.22
CA THR A 657 26.47 -12.91 -34.24
C THR A 657 26.65 -12.39 -35.67
N VAL A 658 26.76 -11.07 -35.85
CA VAL A 658 26.95 -10.40 -37.13
C VAL A 658 28.43 -10.03 -37.32
N SER A 659 29.03 -9.33 -36.36
CA SER A 659 30.44 -8.91 -36.45
C SER A 659 31.44 -10.04 -36.25
N LEU A 660 31.01 -11.12 -35.60
CA LEU A 660 31.86 -12.20 -35.10
C LEU A 660 32.92 -11.74 -34.08
N THR A 661 32.84 -10.49 -33.60
CA THR A 661 33.78 -9.91 -32.63
C THR A 661 33.71 -10.69 -31.32
N ALA A 662 34.88 -11.04 -30.78
CA ALA A 662 34.97 -11.71 -29.50
C ALA A 662 34.71 -10.72 -28.35
N LEU A 663 33.69 -11.00 -27.55
CA LEU A 663 33.30 -10.24 -26.36
C LEU A 663 33.63 -11.08 -25.11
N SER A 664 33.74 -10.40 -23.97
CA SER A 664 34.05 -11.03 -22.69
C SER A 664 33.01 -10.64 -21.64
N THR A 665 32.55 -11.59 -20.84
CA THR A 665 31.72 -11.28 -19.67
C THR A 665 32.58 -10.70 -18.56
N THR A 666 32.08 -9.66 -17.89
CA THR A 666 32.62 -9.11 -16.65
C THR A 666 32.21 -9.96 -15.44
N ALA A 667 33.02 -9.95 -14.39
CA ALA A 667 32.68 -10.60 -13.12
C ALA A 667 31.55 -9.86 -12.41
N ILE A 668 30.58 -10.60 -11.88
CA ILE A 668 29.48 -10.06 -11.07
C ILE A 668 29.05 -11.07 -10.00
N SER A 669 28.90 -10.60 -8.77
CA SER A 669 28.46 -11.44 -7.65
C SER A 669 26.98 -11.23 -7.36
N GLY A 670 26.30 -12.32 -7.07
CA GLY A 670 24.97 -12.33 -6.48
C GLY A 670 25.00 -11.81 -5.04
N ARG A 671 23.83 -11.83 -4.40
CA ARG A 671 23.69 -11.39 -3.01
C ARG A 671 24.05 -12.54 -2.07
N THR A 672 24.56 -12.21 -0.89
CA THR A 672 24.77 -13.21 0.17
C THR A 672 23.43 -13.68 0.73
N LEU A 673 23.19 -14.99 0.67
CA LEU A 673 22.05 -15.68 1.26
C LEU A 673 22.48 -16.42 2.51
N THR A 674 21.62 -16.50 3.53
CA THR A 674 21.89 -17.21 4.79
C THR A 674 21.03 -18.45 4.90
N VAL A 675 21.63 -19.62 5.05
CA VAL A 675 20.90 -20.86 5.30
C VAL A 675 20.31 -20.79 6.70
N LYS A 676 19.02 -21.09 6.84
CA LYS A 676 18.36 -21.20 8.16
C LYS A 676 17.45 -22.41 8.19
N SER A 677 17.16 -22.87 9.41
CA SER A 677 16.11 -23.88 9.61
C SER A 677 14.78 -23.39 9.03
N GLY A 678 14.12 -24.24 8.25
CA GLY A 678 12.77 -24.00 7.76
C GLY A 678 11.72 -24.03 8.88
N ALA A 679 12.05 -24.57 10.05
CA ALA A 679 11.10 -24.76 11.15
C ALA A 679 10.49 -23.44 11.65
N VAL A 680 9.19 -23.45 11.90
CA VAL A 680 8.53 -22.40 12.68
C VAL A 680 9.08 -22.41 14.11
N SER A 681 8.95 -21.28 14.82
CA SER A 681 9.33 -21.20 16.23
C SER A 681 8.17 -20.68 17.07
N VAL A 682 8.00 -21.25 18.26
CA VAL A 682 6.95 -20.87 19.19
C VAL A 682 7.55 -20.21 20.43
N ARG A 683 6.87 -19.17 20.92
CA ARG A 683 7.21 -18.58 22.23
C ARG A 683 5.96 -18.05 22.93
N LYS A 684 6.00 -17.97 24.26
CA LYS A 684 5.01 -17.25 25.06
C LYS A 684 4.87 -15.80 24.57
N ASN A 685 3.65 -15.30 24.45
CA ASN A 685 3.39 -13.91 24.07
C ASN A 685 3.60 -13.00 25.30
N PRO A 686 4.64 -12.14 25.34
CA PRO A 686 4.94 -11.32 26.50
C PRO A 686 3.94 -10.17 26.70
N SER A 687 3.10 -9.86 25.70
CA SER A 687 2.10 -8.81 25.82
C SER A 687 0.91 -9.21 26.72
N LEU A 688 0.69 -10.51 26.94
CA LEU A 688 -0.23 -11.01 27.95
C LEU A 688 0.53 -11.30 29.25
N ALA A 689 0.32 -10.43 30.25
CA ALA A 689 0.90 -10.60 31.58
C ALA A 689 0.35 -11.86 32.28
N ASN A 690 1.12 -12.37 33.26
CA ASN A 690 0.67 -13.43 34.16
C ASN A 690 -0.51 -12.94 35.03
N TYR A 691 -1.47 -13.83 35.30
CA TYR A 691 -2.58 -13.54 36.20
C TYR A 691 -2.11 -13.57 37.67
N THR A 692 -2.75 -12.77 38.51
CA THR A 692 -2.42 -12.57 39.94
C THR A 692 -3.70 -12.44 40.74
N SER A 693 -3.60 -12.49 42.07
CA SER A 693 -4.76 -12.26 42.96
C SER A 693 -5.43 -10.88 42.78
N SER A 694 -4.68 -9.87 42.33
CA SER A 694 -5.18 -8.52 41.98
C SER A 694 -5.63 -8.37 40.53
N ARG A 695 -5.37 -9.37 39.68
CA ARG A 695 -5.80 -9.44 38.29
C ARG A 695 -6.08 -10.90 37.93
N PRO A 696 -7.17 -11.48 38.47
CA PRO A 696 -7.51 -12.87 38.22
C PRO A 696 -7.90 -13.07 36.75
N LEU A 697 -7.79 -14.32 36.28
CA LEU A 697 -8.28 -14.76 34.97
C LEU A 697 -9.80 -14.62 34.87
N GLY A 698 -10.50 -14.95 35.96
CA GLY A 698 -11.95 -14.90 36.11
C GLY A 698 -12.37 -15.48 37.45
N VAL A 699 -13.69 -15.58 37.64
CA VAL A 699 -14.31 -16.24 38.81
C VAL A 699 -14.80 -17.64 38.46
N LEU A 700 -15.06 -18.48 39.46
CA LEU A 700 -15.69 -19.79 39.25
C LEU A 700 -16.96 -19.67 38.39
N GLY A 701 -17.10 -20.56 37.41
CA GLY A 701 -18.19 -20.54 36.42
C GLY A 701 -18.02 -19.57 35.23
N SER A 702 -16.94 -18.79 35.17
CA SER A 702 -16.70 -17.87 34.03
C SER A 702 -16.42 -18.65 32.76
N ALA A 703 -17.19 -18.40 31.70
CA ALA A 703 -16.96 -19.02 30.39
C ALA A 703 -16.04 -18.17 29.49
N ASN A 704 -15.33 -18.83 28.58
CA ASN A 704 -14.56 -18.25 27.49
C ASN A 704 -13.56 -17.18 27.96
N VAL A 705 -12.79 -17.50 29.00
CA VAL A 705 -11.71 -16.66 29.53
C VAL A 705 -10.37 -16.99 28.84
N ARG A 706 -9.54 -15.97 28.58
CA ARG A 706 -8.25 -16.13 27.89
C ARG A 706 -7.16 -16.63 28.84
N ALA A 707 -7.00 -17.94 28.98
CA ALA A 707 -5.98 -18.52 29.86
C ALA A 707 -4.55 -18.27 29.37
N GLY A 708 -4.31 -18.21 28.05
CA GLY A 708 -2.95 -18.12 27.54
C GLY A 708 -2.81 -17.41 26.19
N SER A 709 -1.58 -17.13 25.81
CA SER A 709 -1.22 -16.58 24.50
C SER A 709 0.22 -16.89 24.11
N PHE A 710 0.42 -17.32 22.88
CA PHE A 710 1.73 -17.59 22.27
C PHE A 710 1.83 -17.02 20.86
N ILE A 711 3.07 -16.93 20.37
CA ILE A 711 3.40 -16.41 19.06
C ILE A 711 4.15 -17.50 18.30
N ILE A 712 3.63 -17.85 17.12
CA ILE A 712 4.31 -18.68 16.13
C ILE A 712 5.02 -17.72 15.16
N THR A 713 6.30 -17.97 14.85
CA THR A 713 7.08 -17.16 13.89
C THR A 713 7.56 -18.04 12.75
N GLY A 714 7.35 -17.60 11.51
CA GLY A 714 7.75 -18.32 10.30
C GLY A 714 9.26 -18.47 10.19
N GLY A 715 9.71 -19.64 9.72
CA GLY A 715 11.11 -20.00 9.57
C GLY A 715 11.77 -19.38 8.33
N ALA A 716 12.72 -20.10 7.75
CA ALA A 716 13.44 -19.71 6.53
C ALA A 716 12.63 -19.83 5.23
N GLU A 717 11.48 -20.50 5.27
CA GLU A 717 10.51 -20.60 4.18
C GLU A 717 9.09 -20.36 4.70
N ALA A 718 8.14 -20.12 3.78
CA ALA A 718 6.73 -20.11 4.12
C ALA A 718 6.31 -21.50 4.61
N SER A 719 5.46 -21.56 5.64
CA SER A 719 5.04 -22.82 6.27
C SER A 719 3.53 -22.86 6.44
N THR A 720 2.91 -23.97 6.07
CA THR A 720 1.49 -24.24 6.30
C THR A 720 1.32 -25.02 7.61
N ILE A 721 0.75 -24.37 8.61
CA ILE A 721 0.41 -24.90 9.93
C ILE A 721 -0.93 -25.64 9.80
N SER A 722 -0.91 -26.93 10.13
CA SER A 722 -2.07 -27.81 10.05
C SER A 722 -2.57 -28.26 11.43
N GLN A 723 -1.71 -28.23 12.45
CA GLN A 723 -2.06 -28.70 13.78
C GLN A 723 -1.30 -27.92 14.85
N ILE A 724 -1.99 -27.64 15.95
CA ILE A 724 -1.42 -27.09 17.18
C ILE A 724 -1.74 -28.08 18.30
N VAL A 725 -0.74 -28.50 19.06
CA VAL A 725 -0.90 -29.39 20.20
C VAL A 725 -0.59 -28.61 21.46
N LEU A 726 -1.59 -28.47 22.33
CA LEU A 726 -1.42 -27.96 23.68
C LEU A 726 -1.27 -29.13 24.64
N LYS A 727 -0.66 -28.92 25.78
CA LYS A 727 -0.42 -29.96 26.77
C LYS A 727 -0.66 -29.45 28.18
N ASP A 728 -1.27 -30.31 28.98
CA ASP A 728 -1.40 -30.13 30.42
C ASP A 728 -0.01 -30.14 31.06
N ASP A 729 0.28 -29.12 31.85
CA ASP A 729 1.56 -29.07 32.56
C ASP A 729 1.61 -30.17 33.63
N VAL A 730 2.76 -30.83 33.74
CA VAL A 730 2.95 -31.89 34.73
C VAL A 730 3.61 -31.27 35.94
N ASP A 731 2.86 -31.12 37.03
CA ASP A 731 3.50 -30.83 38.31
C ASP A 731 4.35 -32.03 38.73
N THR A 732 5.59 -31.75 39.12
CA THR A 732 6.52 -32.76 39.64
C THR A 732 6.13 -33.26 41.04
N THR A 733 5.14 -32.64 41.68
CA THR A 733 4.52 -33.12 42.92
C THR A 733 3.36 -34.07 42.58
N SER A 734 3.29 -35.24 43.24
CA SER A 734 2.35 -36.33 42.90
C SER A 734 0.89 -36.08 43.31
N ASP A 735 0.43 -34.83 43.26
CA ASP A 735 -0.86 -34.41 43.82
C ASP A 735 -2.04 -34.70 42.89
N GLY A 736 -1.79 -35.11 41.64
CA GLY A 736 -2.80 -35.60 40.68
C GLY A 736 -3.81 -34.54 40.26
N VAL A 737 -3.37 -33.27 40.22
CA VAL A 737 -4.18 -32.12 39.85
C VAL A 737 -3.97 -31.81 38.37
N THR A 738 -5.05 -31.72 37.60
CA THR A 738 -5.02 -31.58 36.14
C THR A 738 -5.71 -30.29 35.67
N LEU A 739 -5.50 -29.88 34.41
CA LEU A 739 -6.27 -28.77 33.82
C LEU A 739 -7.79 -28.97 33.95
N LYS A 740 -8.26 -30.23 33.94
CA LYS A 740 -9.68 -30.58 34.01
C LYS A 740 -10.32 -30.34 35.37
N ASP A 741 -9.53 -30.19 36.44
CA ASP A 741 -10.03 -29.83 37.78
C ASP A 741 -10.51 -28.38 37.84
N TYR A 742 -9.93 -27.52 37.00
CA TYR A 742 -10.20 -26.08 36.99
C TYR A 742 -11.04 -25.64 35.80
N PHE A 743 -10.82 -26.28 34.66
CA PHE A 743 -11.29 -25.81 33.37
C PHE A 743 -12.04 -26.89 32.58
N ASP A 744 -12.80 -26.44 31.59
CA ASP A 744 -13.28 -27.27 30.47
C ASP A 744 -13.29 -26.42 29.19
N ASN A 745 -13.72 -27.00 28.06
CA ASN A 745 -13.91 -26.31 26.78
C ASN A 745 -12.66 -25.53 26.31
N LEU A 746 -11.51 -26.21 26.24
CA LEU A 746 -10.25 -25.66 25.74
C LEU A 746 -10.38 -25.31 24.26
N SER A 747 -10.11 -24.06 23.89
CA SER A 747 -10.16 -23.59 22.51
C SER A 747 -9.01 -22.64 22.20
N ILE A 748 -8.71 -22.50 20.90
CA ILE A 748 -7.68 -21.58 20.41
C ILE A 748 -8.27 -20.61 19.37
N LYS A 749 -7.83 -19.35 19.45
CA LYS A 749 -8.29 -18.26 18.58
C LYS A 749 -7.14 -17.43 18.04
N HIS A 750 -7.37 -16.83 16.87
CA HIS A 750 -6.58 -15.73 16.34
C HIS A 750 -7.48 -14.50 16.19
N GLY A 751 -7.26 -13.47 17.01
CA GLY A 751 -8.25 -12.43 17.21
C GLY A 751 -9.57 -13.03 17.70
N ASP A 752 -10.67 -12.71 17.03
CA ASP A 752 -11.99 -13.27 17.34
C ASP A 752 -12.30 -14.61 16.63
N THR A 753 -11.41 -15.07 15.73
CA THR A 753 -11.64 -16.27 14.90
C THR A 753 -11.16 -17.53 15.61
N MET A 754 -12.04 -18.52 15.73
CA MET A 754 -11.69 -19.84 16.27
C MET A 754 -10.91 -20.66 15.25
N LEU A 755 -9.79 -21.26 15.66
CA LEU A 755 -8.89 -21.99 14.76
C LEU A 755 -9.22 -23.49 14.64
N HIS A 756 -10.20 -23.96 15.42
CA HIS A 756 -10.75 -25.30 15.39
C HIS A 756 -12.28 -25.22 15.38
N SER A 757 -12.98 -26.25 14.90
CA SER A 757 -14.43 -26.22 14.69
C SER A 757 -15.26 -26.11 15.98
N SER A 758 -14.71 -26.51 17.12
CA SER A 758 -15.32 -26.43 18.44
C SER A 758 -14.26 -26.43 19.55
N PRO A 759 -14.59 -26.00 20.78
CA PRO A 759 -13.75 -26.29 21.94
C PRO A 759 -13.57 -27.81 22.15
N LEU A 760 -12.44 -28.19 22.73
CA LEU A 760 -12.12 -29.56 23.15
C LEU A 760 -12.45 -29.71 24.65
N SER A 761 -13.01 -30.86 25.02
CA SER A 761 -13.19 -31.21 26.43
C SER A 761 -11.86 -31.60 27.05
N LEU A 762 -11.61 -31.12 28.25
CA LEU A 762 -10.42 -31.49 29.01
C LEU A 762 -10.61 -32.89 29.63
N THR A 763 -9.51 -33.58 29.95
CA THR A 763 -9.55 -34.88 30.62
C THR A 763 -8.77 -34.83 31.91
N ASP A 764 -9.24 -35.56 32.90
CA ASP A 764 -8.62 -35.67 34.23
C ASP A 764 -7.47 -36.70 34.18
N THR A 765 -6.40 -36.34 33.47
CA THR A 765 -5.19 -37.16 33.32
C THR A 765 -3.97 -36.25 33.11
N ASP A 766 -2.95 -36.41 33.95
CA ASP A 766 -1.70 -35.65 33.87
C ASP A 766 -1.03 -35.76 32.49
N SER A 767 -0.34 -34.68 32.07
CA SER A 767 0.42 -34.63 30.82
C SER A 767 -0.41 -34.85 29.54
N THR A 768 -1.73 -34.75 29.60
CA THR A 768 -2.57 -34.98 28.43
C THR A 768 -2.28 -33.95 27.34
N THR A 769 -2.15 -34.40 26.10
CA THR A 769 -2.07 -33.54 24.92
C THR A 769 -3.44 -33.32 24.29
N TYR A 770 -3.69 -32.08 23.87
CA TYR A 770 -4.92 -31.61 23.24
C TYR A 770 -4.61 -31.11 21.84
N THR A 771 -5.05 -31.88 20.85
CA THR A 771 -4.71 -31.66 19.44
C THR A 771 -5.78 -30.86 18.72
N PHE A 772 -5.42 -29.67 18.24
CA PHE A 772 -6.25 -28.83 17.40
C PHE A 772 -5.84 -29.00 15.94
N ASN A 773 -6.69 -29.65 15.13
CA ASN A 773 -6.53 -29.69 13.67
C ASN A 773 -7.14 -28.42 13.07
N LEU A 774 -6.31 -27.61 12.40
CA LEU A 774 -6.74 -26.32 11.86
C LEU A 774 -7.55 -26.55 10.58
N SER A 775 -8.65 -25.80 10.42
CA SER A 775 -9.47 -25.82 9.21
C SER A 775 -10.12 -24.45 8.98
N PRO A 776 -9.65 -23.65 8.01
CA PRO A 776 -8.55 -23.95 7.09
C PRO A 776 -7.18 -23.97 7.79
N ASN A 777 -6.19 -24.63 7.18
CA ASN A 777 -4.79 -24.50 7.59
C ASN A 777 -4.33 -23.04 7.51
N VAL A 778 -3.33 -22.68 8.31
CA VAL A 778 -2.75 -21.32 8.35
C VAL A 778 -1.41 -21.32 7.64
N THR A 779 -1.25 -20.55 6.56
CA THR A 779 0.06 -20.34 5.92
C THR A 779 0.73 -19.10 6.49
N LEU A 780 1.97 -19.26 6.94
CA LEU A 780 2.79 -18.22 7.54
C LEU A 780 4.01 -17.96 6.67
N GLY A 781 4.24 -16.71 6.26
CA GLY A 781 5.41 -16.31 5.48
C GLY A 781 6.71 -16.28 6.29
N VAL A 782 7.84 -16.11 5.61
CA VAL A 782 9.18 -16.03 6.22
C VAL A 782 9.24 -14.89 7.24
N GLY A 783 9.56 -15.21 8.51
CA GLY A 783 9.63 -14.24 9.60
C GLY A 783 8.30 -13.61 10.02
N GLU A 784 7.18 -13.98 9.40
CA GLU A 784 5.86 -13.51 9.77
C GLU A 784 5.46 -14.08 11.14
N THR A 785 4.64 -13.36 11.91
CA THR A 785 4.21 -13.79 13.24
C THR A 785 2.71 -14.02 13.32
N TYR A 786 2.30 -15.10 13.96
CA TYR A 786 0.90 -15.47 14.18
C TYR A 786 0.62 -15.63 15.67
N VAL A 787 -0.24 -14.77 16.21
CA VAL A 787 -0.61 -14.81 17.64
C VAL A 787 -1.78 -15.77 17.83
N VAL A 788 -1.62 -16.73 18.74
CA VAL A 788 -2.67 -17.68 19.11
C VAL A 788 -3.01 -17.49 20.58
N ASP A 789 -4.30 -17.28 20.84
CA ASP A 789 -4.86 -17.10 22.17
C ASP A 789 -5.61 -18.34 22.61
N VAL A 790 -5.34 -18.79 23.83
CA VAL A 790 -5.92 -19.99 24.43
C VAL A 790 -7.05 -19.57 25.36
N TYR A 791 -8.22 -20.17 25.16
CA TYR A 791 -9.45 -19.90 25.90
C TYR A 791 -9.97 -21.16 26.59
N VAL A 792 -10.58 -20.98 27.75
CA VAL A 792 -11.17 -22.05 28.58
C VAL A 792 -12.43 -21.55 29.29
N ASP A 793 -13.25 -22.48 29.78
CA ASP A 793 -14.33 -22.21 30.73
C ASP A 793 -13.87 -22.62 32.13
N ILE A 794 -14.05 -21.75 33.12
CA ILE A 794 -13.79 -22.03 34.54
C ILE A 794 -14.96 -22.84 35.11
N LEU A 795 -14.69 -23.99 35.71
CA LEU A 795 -15.72 -24.83 36.34
C LEU A 795 -16.40 -24.13 37.53
N SER A 796 -17.67 -24.46 37.78
CA SER A 796 -18.52 -23.80 38.79
C SER A 796 -18.53 -24.49 40.17
N THR A 797 -17.85 -25.63 40.34
CA THR A 797 -17.89 -26.40 41.59
C THR A 797 -16.78 -25.98 42.56
N ALA A 798 -17.20 -25.61 43.78
CA ALA A 798 -16.34 -25.30 44.92
C ALA A 798 -15.67 -26.57 45.47
N GLY A 799 -14.67 -27.08 44.76
CA GLY A 799 -13.71 -28.10 45.21
C GLY A 799 -12.27 -27.78 44.82
N VAL A 800 -12.11 -26.71 44.04
CA VAL A 800 -10.85 -26.18 43.57
C VAL A 800 -10.07 -25.61 44.76
N ALA A 801 -9.02 -26.31 45.19
CA ALA A 801 -8.01 -25.70 46.04
C ALA A 801 -7.33 -24.58 45.23
N THR A 802 -7.80 -23.34 45.40
CA THR A 802 -7.20 -22.15 44.78
C THR A 802 -5.74 -21.96 45.16
N SER A 803 -5.22 -22.70 46.15
CA SER A 803 -3.80 -22.76 46.50
C SER A 803 -2.92 -23.37 45.41
N ASN A 804 -3.41 -24.36 44.65
CA ASN A 804 -2.51 -25.20 43.84
C ASN A 804 -2.21 -24.60 42.44
N LEU A 805 -3.10 -23.78 41.86
CA LEU A 805 -2.77 -22.97 40.67
C LEU A 805 -1.92 -21.73 40.99
N ASN A 806 -1.89 -21.31 42.26
CA ASN A 806 -1.35 -20.01 42.66
C ASN A 806 0.07 -20.09 43.26
N ASP A 807 0.43 -21.18 43.95
CA ASP A 807 1.69 -21.24 44.73
C ASP A 807 2.76 -22.22 44.21
N ASP A 808 2.43 -23.31 43.51
CA ASP A 808 3.44 -24.31 43.06
C ASP A 808 3.79 -24.24 41.56
N ASP A 809 2.87 -23.79 40.69
CA ASP A 809 3.10 -23.67 39.25
C ASP A 809 3.66 -22.28 38.87
N THR A 810 4.96 -22.09 39.12
CA THR A 810 5.64 -20.80 38.83
C THR A 810 5.83 -20.52 37.33
N ASP A 811 5.53 -21.50 36.46
CA ASP A 811 5.95 -21.49 35.08
C ASP A 811 4.80 -21.62 34.06
N GLY A 812 3.64 -22.16 34.44
CA GLY A 812 2.32 -21.93 33.84
C GLY A 812 1.59 -23.19 33.33
N ALA A 813 0.31 -23.33 33.73
CA ALA A 813 -0.52 -24.55 33.59
C ALA A 813 -0.81 -25.10 32.16
N ILE A 814 -0.45 -24.38 31.10
CA ILE A 814 -0.67 -24.81 29.71
C ILE A 814 0.64 -24.67 28.95
N GLN A 815 1.02 -25.72 28.24
CA GLN A 815 2.21 -25.77 27.38
C GLN A 815 1.81 -25.88 25.91
N VAL A 816 2.66 -25.40 25.01
CA VAL A 816 2.55 -25.71 23.57
C VAL A 816 3.52 -26.85 23.27
N ASP A 817 3.01 -28.08 23.17
CA ASP A 817 3.82 -29.29 22.96
C ASP A 817 4.39 -29.35 21.53
N SER A 818 3.57 -29.01 20.54
CA SER A 818 4.07 -28.91 19.16
C SER A 818 3.19 -28.06 18.27
N VAL A 819 3.80 -27.52 17.23
CA VAL A 819 3.11 -26.90 16.09
C VAL A 819 3.52 -27.66 14.85
N VAL A 820 2.57 -28.39 14.26
CA VAL A 820 2.81 -29.18 13.06
C VAL A 820 2.65 -28.30 11.83
N ALA A 821 3.76 -28.12 11.12
CA ALA A 821 3.82 -27.30 9.93
C ALA A 821 4.59 -28.02 8.82
N THR A 822 4.22 -27.72 7.57
CA THR A 822 4.90 -28.21 6.38
C THR A 822 5.40 -27.01 5.58
N GLY A 823 6.66 -27.04 5.17
CA GLY A 823 7.27 -26.03 4.31
C GLY A 823 6.55 -26.00 2.96
N VAL A 824 6.20 -24.80 2.50
CA VAL A 824 5.50 -24.61 1.22
C VAL A 824 6.42 -24.95 0.05
N GLU A 825 7.71 -24.61 0.15
CA GLU A 825 8.69 -24.82 -0.92
C GLU A 825 9.30 -26.21 -0.84
N THR A 826 9.69 -26.66 0.36
CA THR A 826 10.38 -27.95 0.54
C THR A 826 9.44 -29.14 0.60
N SER A 827 8.16 -28.93 0.93
CA SER A 827 7.22 -30.01 1.30
C SER A 827 7.73 -30.90 2.45
N THR A 828 8.69 -30.41 3.24
CA THR A 828 9.24 -31.11 4.41
C THR A 828 8.65 -30.56 5.70
N THR A 829 8.86 -31.28 6.82
CA THR A 829 8.37 -30.80 8.13
C THR A 829 9.11 -29.55 8.55
N THR A 830 8.36 -28.48 8.80
CA THR A 830 8.82 -27.24 9.42
C THR A 830 8.22 -27.08 10.82
N SER A 831 7.88 -28.21 11.45
CA SER A 831 7.21 -28.24 12.74
C SER A 831 8.13 -27.78 13.87
N ASP A 832 7.60 -27.04 14.85
CA ASP A 832 8.27 -26.84 16.13
C ASP A 832 7.88 -27.96 17.09
N THR A 833 8.87 -28.67 17.62
CA THR A 833 8.73 -29.74 18.61
C THR A 833 9.75 -29.60 19.75
N SER A 834 10.44 -28.45 19.80
CA SER A 834 11.71 -28.33 20.54
C SER A 834 11.63 -27.41 21.75
N THR A 835 10.54 -26.67 21.93
CA THR A 835 10.52 -25.52 22.85
C THR A 835 9.48 -25.54 23.97
N ASP A 836 8.53 -26.48 24.02
CA ASP A 836 7.45 -26.63 25.03
C ASP A 836 7.14 -25.35 25.85
N PRO A 837 6.85 -24.20 25.21
CA PRO A 837 6.80 -22.95 25.95
C PRO A 837 5.59 -22.96 26.87
N ARG A 838 5.85 -22.85 28.17
CA ARG A 838 4.81 -22.64 29.18
C ARG A 838 4.17 -21.27 29.01
N LEU A 839 2.84 -21.22 29.06
CA LEU A 839 2.05 -20.01 28.83
C LEU A 839 1.95 -19.16 30.09
N GLN A 840 0.85 -18.41 30.26
CA GLN A 840 0.69 -17.49 31.38
C GLN A 840 0.39 -18.24 32.68
N ARG A 841 0.99 -17.78 33.79
CA ARG A 841 0.58 -18.23 35.12
C ARG A 841 -0.87 -17.80 35.36
N LEU A 842 -1.68 -18.69 35.90
CA LEU A 842 -3.12 -18.49 36.09
C LEU A 842 -3.43 -18.14 37.54
N ASN A 843 -4.53 -17.41 37.77
CA ASN A 843 -5.08 -17.18 39.10
C ASN A 843 -6.59 -17.06 38.96
N ILE A 844 -7.35 -17.93 39.63
CA ILE A 844 -8.81 -17.91 39.63
C ILE A 844 -9.28 -17.32 40.95
N ALA A 845 -10.22 -16.38 40.89
CA ALA A 845 -10.89 -15.89 42.09
C ALA A 845 -12.09 -16.78 42.42
N THR A 846 -12.32 -17.07 43.70
CA THR A 846 -13.50 -17.83 44.12
C THR A 846 -14.78 -17.02 43.87
N ASN A 847 -14.76 -15.73 44.22
CA ASN A 847 -15.83 -14.75 44.08
C ASN A 847 -15.24 -13.32 44.12
N GLY A 848 -16.08 -12.31 43.88
CA GLY A 848 -15.75 -10.89 44.03
C GLY A 848 -15.64 -10.45 45.49
N SER A 849 -15.10 -9.24 45.72
CA SER A 849 -14.98 -8.65 47.05
C SER A 849 -15.75 -7.34 47.18
N LEU A 850 -16.14 -7.00 48.40
CA LEU A 850 -16.77 -5.72 48.72
C LEU A 850 -16.14 -5.18 50.00
N ARG A 851 -15.34 -4.11 49.88
CA ARG A 851 -14.90 -3.32 51.02
C ARG A 851 -15.87 -2.17 51.25
N VAL A 852 -16.26 -1.97 52.51
CA VAL A 852 -17.00 -0.79 52.96
C VAL A 852 -16.19 -0.06 54.02
N THR A 853 -16.01 1.24 53.87
CA THR A 853 -15.36 2.13 54.85
C THR A 853 -16.16 3.41 55.06
N ILE A 854 -15.91 4.14 56.15
CA ILE A 854 -16.35 5.53 56.25
C ILE A 854 -15.58 6.36 55.22
N ASP A 855 -16.29 7.19 54.48
CA ASP A 855 -15.69 8.14 53.55
C ASP A 855 -15.13 9.36 54.30
N GLY A 856 -14.00 9.90 53.86
CA GLY A 856 -13.33 11.03 54.49
C GLY A 856 -14.15 12.32 54.48
N ASP A 857 -15.11 12.46 53.56
CA ASP A 857 -16.02 13.60 53.47
C ASP A 857 -17.32 13.40 54.28
N THR A 858 -17.34 12.44 55.21
CA THR A 858 -18.40 12.31 56.21
C THR A 858 -18.46 13.60 57.07
N PRO A 859 -19.66 14.18 57.32
CA PRO A 859 -19.78 15.40 58.12
C PRO A 859 -19.09 15.28 59.48
N GLN A 860 -18.41 16.33 59.95
CA GLN A 860 -17.83 16.40 61.30
C GLN A 860 -18.93 16.53 62.37
N ASP A 861 -18.56 16.36 63.63
CA ASP A 861 -19.46 16.59 64.77
C ASP A 861 -20.14 17.97 64.63
N ASP A 862 -21.47 18.01 64.60
CA ASP A 862 -22.22 19.26 64.45
C ASP A 862 -23.59 19.19 65.14
N GLN A 863 -24.07 20.37 65.51
CA GLN A 863 -25.41 20.56 66.02
C GLN A 863 -26.38 20.75 64.86
N LEU A 864 -27.45 19.98 64.82
CA LEU A 864 -28.53 20.08 63.84
C LEU A 864 -29.79 20.62 64.50
N VAL A 865 -30.58 21.35 63.72
CA VAL A 865 -31.82 21.96 64.21
C VAL A 865 -32.98 21.01 63.96
N LEU A 866 -33.78 20.74 64.98
CA LEU A 866 -35.04 19.98 64.87
C LEU A 866 -35.94 20.57 63.78
N GLY A 867 -36.60 19.68 63.03
CA GLY A 867 -37.42 20.03 61.86
C GLY A 867 -36.66 20.24 60.55
N SER A 868 -35.32 20.20 60.55
CA SER A 868 -34.54 20.25 59.31
C SER A 868 -34.73 18.98 58.48
N THR A 869 -34.78 19.11 57.15
CA THR A 869 -34.91 17.99 56.22
C THR A 869 -33.59 17.70 55.49
N ASP A 870 -33.43 16.49 54.96
CA ASP A 870 -32.31 16.04 54.13
C ASP A 870 -30.91 16.32 54.72
N GLN A 871 -30.77 16.23 56.04
CA GLN A 871 -29.48 16.38 56.72
C GLN A 871 -28.60 15.16 56.44
N THR A 872 -27.32 15.39 56.14
CA THR A 872 -26.36 14.30 55.88
C THR A 872 -25.78 13.81 57.20
N PHE A 873 -25.84 12.51 57.44
CA PHE A 873 -25.34 11.89 58.69
C PHE A 873 -24.05 11.10 58.49
N ALA A 874 -23.94 10.36 57.38
CA ALA A 874 -22.75 9.58 57.08
C ALA A 874 -22.56 9.38 55.57
N LYS A 875 -21.31 9.15 55.17
CA LYS A 875 -20.96 8.68 53.83
C LYS A 875 -20.15 7.40 53.92
N PHE A 876 -20.54 6.40 53.16
CA PHE A 876 -19.92 5.08 53.12
C PHE A 876 -19.26 4.86 51.76
N LYS A 877 -17.96 4.61 51.75
CA LYS A 877 -17.20 4.27 50.55
C LYS A 877 -17.23 2.76 50.35
N LEU A 878 -17.72 2.32 49.20
CA LEU A 878 -17.78 0.94 48.75
C LEU A 878 -16.72 0.71 47.67
N ALA A 879 -15.98 -0.39 47.74
CA ALA A 879 -14.97 -0.75 46.74
C ALA A 879 -14.98 -2.24 46.43
N GLU A 880 -14.93 -2.61 45.16
CA GLU A 880 -14.66 -3.97 44.70
C GLU A 880 -13.15 -4.07 44.50
N GLU A 881 -12.44 -4.79 45.38
CA GLU A 881 -10.97 -4.76 45.42
C GLU A 881 -10.29 -5.96 44.76
N SER A 882 -11.05 -7.05 44.54
CA SER A 882 -10.51 -8.26 43.93
C SER A 882 -10.33 -8.11 42.42
N ASN A 883 -11.01 -7.13 41.82
CA ASN A 883 -11.10 -6.92 40.37
C ASN A 883 -11.61 -8.17 39.62
N ALA A 884 -12.32 -9.05 40.33
CA ALA A 884 -12.71 -10.36 39.83
C ALA A 884 -14.04 -10.33 39.07
N GLU A 885 -15.04 -9.65 39.63
CA GLU A 885 -16.39 -9.60 39.07
C GLU A 885 -17.19 -8.39 39.58
N ASP A 886 -18.28 -8.07 38.88
CA ASP A 886 -19.22 -7.05 39.36
C ASP A 886 -19.99 -7.57 40.59
N VAL A 887 -20.22 -6.70 41.56
CA VAL A 887 -20.93 -7.02 42.81
C VAL A 887 -22.31 -6.39 42.81
N LEU A 888 -23.35 -7.17 43.09
CA LEU A 888 -24.73 -6.69 43.21
C LEU A 888 -25.15 -6.65 44.68
N ILE A 889 -25.38 -5.45 45.21
CA ILE A 889 -25.81 -5.21 46.59
C ILE A 889 -27.33 -5.13 46.63
N LYS A 890 -27.98 -6.05 47.33
CA LYS A 890 -29.44 -6.18 47.40
C LYS A 890 -30.03 -5.53 48.64
N LYS A 891 -29.29 -5.53 49.75
CA LYS A 891 -29.70 -4.92 51.02
C LYS A 891 -28.54 -4.13 51.61
N PHE A 892 -28.85 -2.95 52.15
CA PHE A 892 -27.88 -2.12 52.86
C PHE A 892 -28.56 -1.63 54.15
N VAL A 893 -28.01 -1.95 55.32
CA VAL A 893 -28.58 -1.63 56.62
C VAL A 893 -27.66 -0.65 57.34
N VAL A 894 -28.24 0.42 57.88
CA VAL A 894 -27.52 1.38 58.72
C VAL A 894 -28.24 1.51 60.06
N ALA A 895 -27.52 1.29 61.14
CA ALA A 895 -27.99 1.52 62.49
C ALA A 895 -27.80 2.99 62.90
N ASP A 896 -28.59 3.45 63.86
CA ASP A 896 -28.35 4.70 64.58
C ASP A 896 -27.98 4.40 66.02
N VAL A 897 -26.77 4.77 66.45
CA VAL A 897 -26.37 4.65 67.85
C VAL A 897 -26.77 5.93 68.57
N ILE A 898 -27.83 5.82 69.36
CA ILE A 898 -28.42 6.96 70.04
C ILE A 898 -27.84 7.08 71.45
N SER A 899 -27.26 8.24 71.79
CA SER A 899 -26.88 8.61 73.16
C SER A 899 -27.74 9.78 73.63
N VAL A 900 -28.16 9.79 74.90
CA VAL A 900 -29.01 10.86 75.46
C VAL A 900 -28.38 11.46 76.70
N ASN A 901 -28.42 12.79 76.80
CA ASN A 901 -28.11 13.51 78.04
C ASN A 901 -29.24 13.25 79.06
N THR A 902 -28.90 12.76 80.24
CA THR A 902 -29.79 12.05 81.18
C THR A 902 -31.01 12.86 81.66
N ALA A 903 -32.24 12.31 81.55
CA ALA A 903 -33.32 12.32 82.60
C ALA A 903 -34.79 12.08 82.14
N VAL A 904 -35.11 11.67 80.91
CA VAL A 904 -36.52 11.33 80.55
C VAL A 904 -36.60 10.05 79.70
N PRO A 905 -37.50 9.08 80.00
CA PRO A 905 -37.67 7.89 79.19
C PRO A 905 -38.49 8.22 77.93
N PHE A 906 -37.91 8.05 76.73
CA PHE A 906 -38.65 8.22 75.47
C PHE A 906 -38.28 7.17 74.42
N SER A 907 -39.14 7.10 73.39
CA SER A 907 -39.27 6.08 72.35
C SER A 907 -37.97 5.78 71.60
N SER A 908 -37.82 4.52 71.26
CA SER A 908 -36.62 3.82 70.80
C SER A 908 -36.00 4.27 69.47
N THR A 909 -36.50 5.34 68.83
CA THR A 909 -36.08 5.81 67.50
C THR A 909 -35.48 7.24 67.47
N GLY A 910 -35.39 7.96 68.59
CA GLY A 910 -34.82 9.32 68.64
C GLY A 910 -35.58 10.36 67.77
N THR A 911 -34.88 11.38 67.25
CA THR A 911 -35.46 12.45 66.41
C THR A 911 -35.22 12.28 64.90
N MET A 912 -34.57 11.20 64.46
CA MET A 912 -34.33 10.91 63.04
C MET A 912 -35.52 10.18 62.39
N ARG A 913 -35.87 10.55 61.16
CA ARG A 913 -36.87 9.86 60.31
C ARG A 913 -36.60 10.08 58.82
N ASN A 914 -37.39 9.47 57.94
CA ASN A 914 -37.30 9.63 56.48
C ASN A 914 -35.86 9.47 55.95
N LEU A 915 -35.22 8.37 56.34
CA LEU A 915 -33.84 8.08 55.96
C LEU A 915 -33.78 7.75 54.47
N LYS A 916 -32.76 8.25 53.78
CA LYS A 916 -32.58 8.10 52.34
C LYS A 916 -31.12 7.77 52.05
N LEU A 917 -30.91 6.76 51.22
CA LEU A 917 -29.60 6.35 50.75
C LEU A 917 -29.39 6.81 49.31
N TYR A 918 -28.33 7.60 49.06
CA TYR A 918 -28.03 8.18 47.76
C TYR A 918 -26.70 7.67 47.20
N ASN A 919 -26.62 7.53 45.88
CA ASN A 919 -25.35 7.53 45.13
C ASN A 919 -25.28 8.84 44.31
N GLY A 920 -24.40 9.76 44.70
CA GLY A 920 -24.41 11.11 44.14
C GLY A 920 -25.76 11.81 44.35
N SER A 921 -26.44 12.15 43.25
CA SER A 921 -27.80 12.72 43.27
C SER A 921 -28.92 11.68 43.12
N THR A 922 -28.58 10.42 42.82
CA THR A 922 -29.55 9.34 42.60
C THR A 922 -29.98 8.72 43.94
N LEU A 923 -31.28 8.74 44.22
CA LEU A 923 -31.87 8.04 45.36
C LEU A 923 -31.88 6.53 45.08
N LEU A 924 -31.27 5.73 45.95
CA LEU A 924 -31.25 4.27 45.87
C LEU A 924 -32.40 3.62 46.64
N GLY A 925 -32.78 4.20 47.78
CA GLY A 925 -33.87 3.70 48.61
C GLY A 925 -34.17 4.65 49.76
N SER A 926 -35.37 4.51 50.35
CA SER A 926 -35.82 5.31 51.49
C SER A 926 -36.50 4.44 52.55
N VAL A 927 -36.36 4.84 53.81
CA VAL A 927 -36.97 4.21 54.99
C VAL A 927 -37.64 5.30 55.81
N ASP A 928 -38.96 5.21 55.99
CA ASP A 928 -39.76 6.28 56.61
C ASP A 928 -39.44 6.46 58.11
N ALA A 929 -39.18 5.37 58.83
CA ALA A 929 -38.83 5.38 60.25
C ALA A 929 -37.85 4.26 60.58
N LEU A 930 -37.03 4.46 61.61
CA LEU A 930 -36.11 3.44 62.10
C LEU A 930 -36.90 2.27 62.73
N ASP A 931 -36.46 1.05 62.48
CA ASP A 931 -36.99 -0.18 63.09
C ASP A 931 -36.30 -0.42 64.45
N ASP A 932 -37.09 -0.38 65.52
CA ASP A 932 -36.66 -0.58 66.90
C ASP A 932 -36.98 -1.98 67.45
N SER A 933 -37.55 -2.87 66.64
CA SER A 933 -37.92 -4.22 67.05
C SER A 933 -36.72 -5.10 67.44
N LYS A 934 -35.50 -4.65 67.13
CA LYS A 934 -34.23 -5.35 67.34
C LYS A 934 -33.55 -4.99 68.68
N THR A 935 -33.45 -3.71 69.07
CA THR A 935 -33.10 -3.24 70.43
C THR A 935 -33.53 -1.78 70.64
N SER A 936 -33.70 -1.33 71.90
CA SER A 936 -34.16 0.03 72.22
C SER A 936 -33.11 1.15 72.07
N THR A 937 -31.84 0.83 71.81
CA THR A 937 -30.72 1.81 71.75
C THR A 937 -29.96 1.81 70.42
N VAL A 938 -30.28 0.88 69.52
CA VAL A 938 -29.64 0.72 68.21
C VAL A 938 -30.70 0.39 67.15
N PRO A 939 -31.65 1.30 66.89
CA PRO A 939 -32.65 1.09 65.86
C PRO A 939 -31.99 1.18 64.46
N VAL A 940 -32.58 0.52 63.45
CA VAL A 940 -31.95 0.36 62.12
C VAL A 940 -32.82 0.85 60.99
N ALA A 941 -32.19 1.33 59.91
CA ALA A 941 -32.81 1.54 58.61
C ALA A 941 -32.32 0.47 57.63
N SER A 942 -33.24 -0.38 57.17
CA SER A 942 -32.95 -1.42 56.17
C SER A 942 -33.39 -0.95 54.78
N PHE A 943 -32.42 -0.64 53.92
CA PHE A 943 -32.67 -0.28 52.53
C PHE A 943 -32.70 -1.53 51.65
N ASP A 944 -33.89 -1.89 51.16
CA ASP A 944 -34.07 -2.90 50.11
C ASP A 944 -33.79 -2.27 48.73
N LEU A 945 -32.77 -2.76 48.06
CA LEU A 945 -32.28 -2.26 46.77
C LEU A 945 -32.71 -3.15 45.60
N THR A 946 -33.45 -4.22 45.85
CA THR A 946 -33.85 -5.20 44.81
C THR A 946 -34.77 -4.62 43.74
N GLY A 947 -35.46 -3.52 44.04
CA GLY A 947 -36.31 -2.79 43.08
C GLY A 947 -35.53 -1.98 42.03
N LEU A 948 -34.21 -1.87 42.13
CA LEU A 948 -33.37 -1.21 41.12
C LEU A 948 -33.25 -2.07 39.84
N ALA A 949 -32.95 -1.44 38.70
CA ALA A 949 -33.00 -2.09 37.37
C ALA A 949 -32.16 -3.37 37.22
N ALA A 950 -31.11 -3.55 38.04
CA ALA A 950 -30.26 -4.74 38.05
C ALA A 950 -30.66 -5.80 39.10
N GLY A 951 -31.80 -5.64 39.79
CA GLY A 951 -32.17 -6.46 40.94
C GLY A 951 -31.38 -6.13 42.22
N GLY A 952 -30.76 -4.96 42.27
CA GLY A 952 -29.83 -4.49 43.31
C GLY A 952 -29.01 -3.29 42.85
N PHE A 953 -28.21 -2.72 43.75
CA PHE A 953 -27.19 -1.71 43.41
C PHE A 953 -25.93 -2.39 42.89
N LYS A 954 -25.62 -2.20 41.61
CA LYS A 954 -24.46 -2.79 40.95
C LYS A 954 -23.21 -1.93 41.18
N LEU A 955 -22.20 -2.51 41.84
CA LEU A 955 -20.83 -2.02 41.91
C LEU A 955 -19.98 -2.76 40.87
N ALA A 956 -19.36 -2.02 39.95
CA ALA A 956 -18.53 -2.65 38.91
C ALA A 956 -17.23 -3.22 39.51
N LYS A 957 -16.68 -4.27 38.90
CA LYS A 957 -15.39 -4.84 39.29
C LYS A 957 -14.28 -3.79 39.32
N GLY A 958 -13.40 -3.86 40.31
CA GLY A 958 -12.29 -2.92 40.49
C GLY A 958 -12.71 -1.47 40.76
N SER A 959 -14.00 -1.19 40.98
CA SER A 959 -14.53 0.18 41.09
C SER A 959 -14.76 0.59 42.54
N THR A 960 -14.90 1.90 42.74
CA THR A 960 -15.22 2.51 44.03
C THR A 960 -16.38 3.47 43.88
N THR A 961 -17.28 3.53 44.86
CA THR A 961 -18.42 4.47 44.89
C THR A 961 -18.71 4.90 46.33
N VAL A 962 -19.28 6.10 46.51
CA VAL A 962 -19.68 6.61 47.84
C VAL A 962 -21.20 6.68 47.94
N LEU A 963 -21.76 6.03 48.95
CA LEU A 963 -23.16 6.12 49.33
C LEU A 963 -23.34 7.15 50.44
N THR A 964 -24.33 8.04 50.31
CA THR A 964 -24.62 9.10 51.29
C THR A 964 -25.93 8.79 52.02
N LEU A 965 -25.88 8.71 53.34
CA LEU A 965 -27.05 8.62 54.21
C LEU A 965 -27.54 10.03 54.58
N LYS A 966 -28.80 10.30 54.25
CA LYS A 966 -29.51 11.51 54.66
C LYS A 966 -30.73 11.14 55.49
N ALA A 967 -31.16 12.03 56.38
CA ALA A 967 -32.40 11.88 57.14
C ALA A 967 -33.01 13.25 57.45
N ASP A 968 -34.31 13.24 57.74
CA ASP A 968 -35.01 14.38 58.31
C ASP A 968 -34.97 14.31 59.84
N LEU A 969 -35.00 15.46 60.49
CA LEU A 969 -35.19 15.59 61.93
C LEU A 969 -36.64 15.93 62.26
N THR A 970 -37.16 15.35 63.35
CA THR A 970 -38.51 15.64 63.81
C THR A 970 -38.67 17.12 64.18
N PRO A 971 -39.80 17.79 63.85
CA PRO A 971 -40.08 19.09 64.43
C PRO A 971 -40.23 18.93 65.93
N TRP A 972 -39.92 19.98 66.66
CA TRP A 972 -40.18 20.02 68.08
C TRP A 972 -41.69 20.06 68.36
N LEU A 973 -42.16 19.19 69.27
CA LEU A 973 -43.54 19.16 69.76
C LEU A 973 -43.53 19.41 71.28
N GLU A 974 -44.50 20.20 71.77
CA GLU A 974 -44.63 20.48 73.21
C GLU A 974 -44.82 19.18 74.00
N ASN A 975 -43.91 18.90 74.94
CA ASN A 975 -43.83 17.70 75.80
C ASN A 975 -43.24 16.41 75.17
N GLU A 976 -42.56 16.51 74.02
CA GLU A 976 -41.74 15.43 73.44
C GLU A 976 -40.23 15.61 73.69
N SER A 977 -39.42 14.64 73.26
CA SER A 977 -37.95 14.66 73.42
C SER A 977 -37.35 15.96 72.88
N ALA A 978 -36.70 16.72 73.77
CA ALA A 978 -36.16 18.03 73.45
C ALA A 978 -34.84 17.99 72.64
N SER A 979 -34.13 16.85 72.65
CA SER A 979 -32.86 16.64 71.95
C SER A 979 -32.48 15.16 71.85
N SER A 980 -31.63 14.81 70.89
CA SER A 980 -30.99 13.47 70.80
C SER A 980 -29.65 13.54 70.06
N THR A 981 -28.71 12.68 70.46
CA THR A 981 -27.41 12.53 69.80
C THR A 981 -27.42 11.29 68.91
N HIS A 982 -27.03 11.45 67.65
CA HIS A 982 -27.10 10.42 66.62
C HIS A 982 -25.74 10.06 66.06
N ARG A 983 -25.54 8.77 65.75
CA ARG A 983 -24.33 8.25 65.10
C ARG A 983 -24.69 7.10 64.17
N ALA A 984 -24.75 7.40 62.88
CA ALA A 984 -24.99 6.39 61.85
C ALA A 984 -23.86 5.34 61.83
N THR A 985 -24.21 4.07 61.98
CA THR A 985 -23.27 2.97 62.19
C THR A 985 -23.59 1.77 61.32
N ILE A 986 -22.58 1.15 60.71
CA ILE A 986 -22.70 -0.19 60.10
C ILE A 986 -21.95 -1.18 60.98
N PHE A 987 -22.66 -2.18 61.52
CA PHE A 987 -22.06 -3.23 62.34
C PHE A 987 -21.51 -4.38 61.50
N THR A 988 -20.57 -5.12 62.07
CA THR A 988 -19.83 -6.19 61.39
C THR A 988 -20.44 -7.57 61.62
N SER A 989 -21.28 -7.72 62.66
CA SER A 989 -22.12 -8.90 62.88
C SER A 989 -23.27 -8.55 63.85
N ASP A 990 -24.32 -9.37 63.83
CA ASP A 990 -25.50 -9.24 64.71
C ASP A 990 -25.21 -9.60 66.18
N ALA A 991 -24.00 -10.06 66.53
CA ALA A 991 -23.62 -10.43 67.89
C ALA A 991 -23.61 -9.24 68.89
N ASP A 992 -23.57 -8.00 68.39
CA ASP A 992 -23.71 -6.77 69.18
C ASP A 992 -25.18 -6.42 69.51
N LEU A 993 -26.16 -7.20 69.03
CA LEU A 993 -27.59 -7.05 69.33
C LEU A 993 -28.15 -8.35 69.92
N THR A 994 -28.47 -8.34 71.21
CA THR A 994 -29.00 -9.52 71.89
C THR A 994 -30.45 -9.79 71.47
N THR A 995 -30.64 -10.78 70.60
CA THR A 995 -31.86 -11.56 70.27
C THR A 995 -32.59 -11.26 68.94
N ALA A 996 -32.77 -12.36 68.18
CA ALA A 996 -33.70 -12.63 67.07
C ALA A 996 -33.31 -12.24 65.62
N ALA A 997 -32.97 -13.29 64.84
CA ALA A 997 -32.73 -13.37 63.39
C ALA A 997 -31.51 -12.60 62.86
N GLN A 998 -30.43 -13.36 62.61
CA GLN A 998 -29.21 -12.95 61.91
C GLN A 998 -29.55 -12.43 60.51
N ASP A 999 -29.77 -11.13 60.40
CA ASP A 999 -29.84 -10.46 59.11
C ASP A 999 -28.47 -9.83 58.85
N ASP A 1000 -27.85 -10.14 57.70
CA ASP A 1000 -26.63 -9.45 57.28
C ASP A 1000 -26.93 -7.96 57.09
N TYR A 1001 -26.05 -7.10 57.63
CA TYR A 1001 -26.15 -5.64 57.44
C TYR A 1001 -25.95 -5.25 55.97
N ILE A 1002 -25.29 -6.10 55.18
CA ILE A 1002 -25.13 -5.95 53.75
C ILE A 1002 -25.35 -7.33 53.11
N ASP A 1003 -26.35 -7.42 52.24
CA ASP A 1003 -26.54 -8.60 51.37
C ASP A 1003 -26.01 -8.26 49.98
N ALA A 1004 -24.98 -8.96 49.54
CA ALA A 1004 -24.37 -8.78 48.24
C ALA A 1004 -24.05 -10.12 47.58
N ILE A 1005 -24.07 -10.16 46.26
CA ILE A 1005 -23.68 -11.33 45.47
C ILE A 1005 -22.69 -10.95 44.37
N GLY A 1006 -21.77 -11.84 44.04
CA GLY A 1006 -20.99 -11.74 42.80
C GLY A 1006 -21.90 -12.06 41.61
N LEU A 1007 -21.93 -11.18 40.59
CA LEU A 1007 -22.80 -11.37 39.43
C LEU A 1007 -22.34 -12.49 38.48
N GLY A 1008 -21.03 -12.76 38.42
CA GLY A 1008 -20.46 -13.83 37.59
C GLY A 1008 -20.44 -15.17 38.31
N SER A 1009 -20.02 -15.20 39.57
CA SER A 1009 -19.91 -16.43 40.36
C SER A 1009 -21.23 -16.88 40.96
N GLY A 1010 -22.17 -15.95 41.19
CA GLY A 1010 -23.41 -16.21 41.91
C GLY A 1010 -23.22 -16.47 43.42
N PHE A 1011 -22.00 -16.40 43.94
CA PHE A 1011 -21.73 -16.60 45.36
C PHE A 1011 -22.09 -15.37 46.19
N ALA A 1012 -22.57 -15.62 47.40
CA ALA A 1012 -22.84 -14.58 48.38
C ALA A 1012 -21.55 -13.94 48.88
N ILE A 1013 -21.58 -12.61 49.06
CA ILE A 1013 -20.54 -11.77 49.64
C ILE A 1013 -21.12 -11.30 50.99
N SER A 1014 -20.98 -12.11 52.03
CA SER A 1014 -21.68 -11.98 53.32
C SER A 1014 -20.76 -12.11 54.54
N THR A 1015 -21.09 -11.49 55.67
CA THR A 1015 -20.29 -11.51 56.91
C THR A 1015 -20.41 -12.82 57.71
N THR A 1016 -21.34 -13.73 57.41
CA THR A 1016 -21.70 -14.87 58.29
C THR A 1016 -20.76 -16.08 58.27
N ASN A 1017 -19.57 -16.02 57.68
CA ASN A 1017 -18.57 -17.08 57.85
C ASN A 1017 -17.16 -16.52 58.06
N ALA A 1018 -16.62 -16.76 59.26
CA ALA A 1018 -15.24 -16.46 59.67
C ALA A 1018 -14.19 -17.39 59.03
N THR A 1019 -14.56 -18.19 58.03
CA THR A 1019 -13.61 -18.86 57.13
C THR A 1019 -13.29 -17.93 55.97
N ALA A 1020 -12.02 -17.89 55.55
CA ALA A 1020 -11.37 -16.93 54.64
C ALA A 1020 -11.97 -16.78 53.21
N THR A 1021 -13.21 -17.20 52.99
CA THR A 1021 -13.95 -17.20 51.71
C THR A 1021 -15.01 -16.08 51.62
N SER A 1022 -15.17 -15.24 52.63
CA SER A 1022 -16.04 -14.07 52.53
C SER A 1022 -15.31 -12.87 51.93
N GLY A 1023 -15.75 -12.42 50.74
CA GLY A 1023 -15.23 -11.23 50.07
C GLY A 1023 -15.65 -9.90 50.72
N LEU A 1024 -16.48 -9.90 51.78
CA LEU A 1024 -16.98 -8.68 52.43
C LEU A 1024 -16.04 -8.22 53.54
N VAL A 1025 -15.56 -6.98 53.47
CA VAL A 1025 -14.77 -6.35 54.53
C VAL A 1025 -15.39 -5.03 54.96
N ILE A 1026 -15.78 -4.92 56.22
CA ILE A 1026 -16.31 -3.68 56.81
C ILE A 1026 -15.22 -3.11 57.74
N GLY A 1027 -14.70 -1.91 57.43
CA GLY A 1027 -13.61 -1.28 58.20
C GLY A 1027 -12.24 -1.29 57.50
N VAL A 1028 -11.21 -0.94 58.27
CA VAL A 1028 -9.81 -0.92 57.81
C VAL A 1028 -9.23 -2.35 57.79
N ALA A 1029 -8.52 -2.73 56.71
CA ALA A 1029 -7.73 -3.98 56.65
C ALA A 1029 -6.25 -3.65 56.89
N THR A 1030 -5.50 -4.38 57.72
CA THR A 1030 -5.20 -5.82 57.63
C THR A 1030 -4.84 -6.38 59.02
N GLY A 1031 -5.37 -7.55 59.38
CA GLY A 1031 -5.01 -8.27 60.62
C GLY A 1031 -5.73 -7.84 61.91
N ALA A 1032 -6.67 -6.89 61.85
CA ALA A 1032 -7.47 -6.44 62.98
C ALA A 1032 -8.94 -6.93 62.89
N THR A 1033 -9.56 -7.16 64.04
CA THR A 1033 -10.97 -7.51 64.22
C THR A 1033 -11.86 -6.55 63.41
N GLN A 1034 -12.85 -7.06 62.66
CA GLN A 1034 -13.82 -6.21 61.96
C GLN A 1034 -14.52 -5.30 62.98
N THR A 1035 -14.26 -3.98 62.91
CA THR A 1035 -14.87 -2.97 63.78
C THR A 1035 -16.03 -2.27 63.09
N ALA A 1036 -17.09 -1.95 63.84
CA ALA A 1036 -18.22 -1.17 63.33
C ALA A 1036 -17.75 0.15 62.67
N LEU A 1037 -18.38 0.52 61.56
CA LEU A 1037 -18.16 1.79 60.87
C LEU A 1037 -19.11 2.83 61.43
N THR A 1038 -18.62 3.67 62.33
CA THR A 1038 -19.44 4.71 62.97
C THR A 1038 -19.09 6.09 62.45
N GLY A 1039 -20.12 6.82 62.01
CA GLY A 1039 -20.01 8.24 61.67
C GLY A 1039 -19.75 9.14 62.89
N ASN A 1040 -19.65 10.42 62.61
CA ASN A 1040 -19.45 11.47 63.62
C ASN A 1040 -20.75 11.76 64.38
N VAL A 1041 -20.62 12.51 65.48
CA VAL A 1041 -21.70 12.80 66.43
C VAL A 1041 -22.58 13.93 65.92
N MET A 1042 -23.88 13.68 65.77
CA MET A 1042 -24.83 14.70 65.32
C MET A 1042 -25.87 14.98 66.41
N ASP A 1043 -25.79 16.15 67.03
CA ASP A 1043 -26.69 16.54 68.12
C ASP A 1043 -27.90 17.29 67.56
N ALA A 1044 -29.06 16.65 67.58
CA ALA A 1044 -30.32 17.26 67.20
C ALA A 1044 -30.87 18.07 68.38
N LEU A 1045 -30.89 19.39 68.24
CA LEU A 1045 -31.33 20.36 69.25
C LEU A 1045 -32.45 21.26 68.70
N ARG A 1046 -33.26 21.84 69.56
CA ARG A 1046 -34.34 22.76 69.12
C ARG A 1046 -33.79 24.05 68.52
N THR A 1047 -32.64 24.51 69.01
CA THR A 1047 -31.93 25.69 68.49
C THR A 1047 -30.43 25.40 68.38
N LYS A 1048 -29.72 26.19 67.58
CA LYS A 1048 -28.28 26.03 67.34
C LYS A 1048 -27.55 27.31 67.70
N ILE A 1049 -26.73 27.28 68.74
CA ILE A 1049 -25.96 28.44 69.19
C ILE A 1049 -24.47 28.35 68.86
N SER A 1050 -23.87 29.50 68.58
CA SER A 1050 -22.43 29.63 68.36
C SER A 1050 -21.87 30.83 69.11
N ILE A 1051 -20.67 30.70 69.66
CA ILE A 1051 -19.94 31.81 70.30
C ILE A 1051 -18.60 32.02 69.60
N ALA A 1052 -18.31 33.26 69.25
CA ALA A 1052 -17.05 33.66 68.64
C ALA A 1052 -16.63 35.05 69.13
N TYR A 1053 -15.37 35.45 68.89
CA TYR A 1053 -15.01 36.85 68.99
C TYR A 1053 -15.74 37.66 67.92
N SER A 1054 -16.35 38.76 68.32
CA SER A 1054 -17.04 39.64 67.39
C SER A 1054 -16.04 40.30 66.43
N ASP A 1055 -16.36 40.28 65.14
CA ASP A 1055 -15.69 41.02 64.06
C ASP A 1055 -16.63 42.04 63.40
N ASP A 1056 -17.86 42.17 63.93
CA ASP A 1056 -18.87 43.07 63.38
C ASP A 1056 -18.47 44.55 63.57
N ALA A 1057 -18.70 45.35 62.53
CA ALA A 1057 -18.33 46.76 62.50
C ALA A 1057 -18.90 47.54 63.69
N GLY A 1058 -18.02 48.26 64.40
CA GLY A 1058 -18.37 49.00 65.62
C GLY A 1058 -18.48 48.16 66.90
N LYS A 1059 -18.31 46.83 66.81
CA LYS A 1059 -18.30 45.89 67.95
C LYS A 1059 -17.17 44.87 67.83
N VAL A 1060 -16.06 45.23 67.19
CA VAL A 1060 -14.93 44.31 66.97
C VAL A 1060 -14.24 44.04 68.30
N SER A 1061 -14.06 42.75 68.63
CA SER A 1061 -13.31 42.34 69.81
C SER A 1061 -11.89 42.89 69.71
N PRO A 1062 -11.40 43.59 70.75
CA PRO A 1062 -10.05 44.15 70.75
C PRO A 1062 -8.96 43.10 70.49
N SER A 1063 -7.89 43.52 69.81
CA SER A 1063 -6.66 42.75 69.62
C SER A 1063 -5.47 43.67 69.41
N GLY A 1064 -4.29 43.23 69.82
CA GLY A 1064 -3.07 44.04 69.73
C GLY A 1064 -3.00 45.09 70.85
N THR A 1065 -2.30 46.20 70.59
CA THR A 1065 -2.05 47.23 71.61
C THR A 1065 -3.29 48.12 71.83
N VAL A 1066 -3.73 48.25 73.07
CA VAL A 1066 -4.87 49.07 73.48
C VAL A 1066 -4.47 50.02 74.63
N THR A 1067 -5.15 51.16 74.73
CA THR A 1067 -4.90 52.12 75.82
C THR A 1067 -5.49 51.61 77.13
N LYS A 1068 -4.78 51.78 78.25
CA LYS A 1068 -5.29 51.45 79.59
C LYS A 1068 -6.45 52.34 80.04
N SER A 1069 -7.34 51.76 80.84
CA SER A 1069 -8.51 52.44 81.43
C SER A 1069 -8.93 51.75 82.73
N SER A 1070 -9.67 52.46 83.60
CA SER A 1070 -10.32 51.89 84.80
C SER A 1070 -11.43 50.89 84.48
N GLU A 1071 -11.96 50.93 83.25
CA GLU A 1071 -12.95 49.98 82.74
C GLU A 1071 -12.67 49.75 81.25
N GLN A 1072 -11.57 49.03 80.98
CA GLN A 1072 -11.13 48.77 79.61
C GLN A 1072 -11.92 47.61 79.02
N THR A 1073 -12.45 47.75 77.80
CA THR A 1073 -13.00 46.61 77.05
C THR A 1073 -11.86 45.73 76.57
N ILE A 1074 -11.92 44.45 76.93
CA ILE A 1074 -10.85 43.47 76.71
C ILE A 1074 -11.29 42.32 75.80
N SER A 1075 -12.60 42.11 75.67
CA SER A 1075 -13.18 41.17 74.70
C SER A 1075 -14.60 41.59 74.35
N ILE A 1076 -15.01 41.33 73.12
CA ILE A 1076 -16.41 41.37 72.70
C ILE A 1076 -16.73 40.02 72.07
N LEU A 1077 -17.59 39.24 72.72
CA LEU A 1077 -18.04 37.95 72.21
C LEU A 1077 -19.37 38.13 71.46
N LYS A 1078 -19.51 37.50 70.30
CA LYS A 1078 -20.76 37.40 69.56
C LYS A 1078 -21.39 36.05 69.84
N ILE A 1079 -22.57 36.08 70.45
CA ILE A 1079 -23.40 34.90 70.69
C ILE A 1079 -24.51 34.91 69.65
N SER A 1080 -24.56 33.90 68.79
CA SER A 1080 -25.54 33.82 67.70
C SER A 1080 -26.43 32.60 67.85
N ASN A 1081 -27.74 32.79 67.70
CA ASN A 1081 -28.70 31.72 67.53
C ASN A 1081 -29.05 31.63 66.05
N THR A 1082 -28.73 30.51 65.41
CA THR A 1082 -29.02 30.31 63.98
C THR A 1082 -30.54 30.34 63.75
N ALA A 1083 -30.98 30.79 62.59
CA ALA A 1083 -32.39 30.67 62.20
C ALA A 1083 -32.82 29.20 62.35
N ASN A 1084 -33.94 28.97 63.03
CA ASN A 1084 -34.45 27.64 63.33
C ASN A 1084 -35.93 27.56 62.96
N VAL A 1085 -36.40 26.35 62.65
CA VAL A 1085 -37.68 26.10 61.96
C VAL A 1085 -38.89 26.65 62.72
N GLY A 1086 -38.82 26.71 64.06
CA GLY A 1086 -39.90 27.23 64.90
C GLY A 1086 -39.71 28.65 65.42
N GLY A 1087 -38.66 29.38 65.01
CA GLY A 1087 -38.39 30.74 65.47
C GLY A 1087 -38.06 30.83 66.97
N TYR A 1088 -37.58 29.75 67.58
CA TYR A 1088 -37.33 29.62 69.00
C TYR A 1088 -36.09 30.39 69.45
N GLU A 1089 -36.19 31.01 70.62
CA GLU A 1089 -35.08 31.72 71.27
C GLU A 1089 -34.17 30.75 72.03
N ALA A 1090 -32.91 31.12 72.17
CA ALA A 1090 -31.94 30.42 73.02
C ALA A 1090 -31.53 31.34 74.17
N THR A 1091 -31.40 30.79 75.37
CA THR A 1091 -31.05 31.55 76.58
C THR A 1091 -29.73 31.06 77.14
N ILE A 1092 -28.71 31.92 77.15
CA ILE A 1092 -27.45 31.68 77.86
C ILE A 1092 -27.70 31.91 79.35
N LYS A 1093 -27.43 30.89 80.15
CA LYS A 1093 -27.62 30.88 81.60
C LYS A 1093 -26.31 30.99 82.38
N GLY A 1094 -25.18 30.68 81.76
CA GLY A 1094 -23.86 30.85 82.38
C GLY A 1094 -22.75 30.88 81.32
N LEU A 1095 -21.72 31.67 81.59
CA LEU A 1095 -20.58 31.85 80.69
C LEU A 1095 -19.30 32.02 81.52
N ASN A 1096 -18.56 30.93 81.72
CA ASN A 1096 -17.31 30.95 82.47
C ASN A 1096 -16.13 31.28 81.55
N LEU A 1097 -15.55 32.46 81.74
CA LEU A 1097 -14.46 32.97 80.94
C LEU A 1097 -13.10 32.50 81.48
N ASP A 1098 -12.20 32.17 80.56
CA ASP A 1098 -10.78 31.96 80.84
C ASP A 1098 -10.06 33.30 80.74
N VAL A 1099 -9.34 33.70 81.78
CA VAL A 1099 -8.69 35.00 81.86
C VAL A 1099 -7.23 34.78 82.19
N ASN A 1100 -6.33 35.13 81.30
CA ASN A 1100 -4.89 35.02 81.53
C ASN A 1100 -4.26 36.40 81.47
N SER A 1101 -3.39 36.75 82.42
CA SER A 1101 -2.67 38.03 82.40
C SER A 1101 -1.17 37.85 82.62
N SER A 1102 -0.39 38.75 82.03
CA SER A 1102 1.04 38.92 82.29
C SER A 1102 1.31 40.39 82.59
N GLY A 1103 1.96 40.68 83.72
CA GLY A 1103 2.40 42.03 84.09
C GLY A 1103 1.34 42.95 84.73
N ILE A 1104 0.05 42.57 84.72
CA ILE A 1104 -1.01 43.31 85.43
C ILE A 1104 -0.99 42.97 86.93
N SER A 1105 -0.70 43.97 87.77
CA SER A 1105 -0.59 43.81 89.23
C SER A 1105 -1.93 43.67 89.95
N LEU A 1106 -2.00 42.73 90.90
CA LEU A 1106 -3.09 42.55 91.87
C LEU A 1106 -2.87 43.28 93.21
N ALA A 1107 -1.89 44.18 93.27
CA ALA A 1107 -1.69 45.06 94.44
C ALA A 1107 -2.93 45.94 94.72
N GLY A 1108 -3.72 46.24 93.69
CA GLY A 1108 -5.06 46.81 93.80
C GLY A 1108 -6.15 45.80 93.42
N THR A 1109 -7.35 45.99 93.97
CA THR A 1109 -8.54 45.21 93.60
C THR A 1109 -8.93 45.49 92.15
N ARG A 1110 -9.04 44.46 91.31
CA ARG A 1110 -9.52 44.54 89.93
C ARG A 1110 -10.91 43.94 89.81
N VAL A 1111 -11.80 44.62 89.10
CA VAL A 1111 -13.17 44.14 88.89
C VAL A 1111 -13.35 43.88 87.40
N LEU A 1112 -13.58 42.61 87.04
CA LEU A 1112 -14.06 42.22 85.72
C LEU A 1112 -15.58 42.33 85.71
N LYS A 1113 -16.11 42.97 84.69
CA LYS A 1113 -17.56 43.03 84.46
C LYS A 1113 -17.90 42.52 83.08
N VAL A 1114 -19.02 41.83 83.00
CA VAL A 1114 -19.57 41.29 81.76
C VAL A 1114 -20.87 42.02 81.47
N TYR A 1115 -21.06 42.52 80.26
CA TYR A 1115 -22.24 43.28 79.86
C TYR A 1115 -22.86 42.71 78.58
N LYS A 1116 -24.19 42.77 78.42
CA LYS A 1116 -24.85 42.52 77.13
C LYS A 1116 -25.03 43.79 76.32
N ASP A 1117 -24.78 43.71 75.02
CA ASP A 1117 -25.04 44.70 73.97
C ASP A 1117 -24.34 46.07 74.09
N SER A 1118 -24.17 46.63 75.29
CA SER A 1118 -23.42 47.86 75.57
C SER A 1118 -22.95 47.95 77.03
N ILE A 1119 -21.93 48.76 77.30
CA ILE A 1119 -21.37 48.99 78.65
C ILE A 1119 -22.24 50.01 79.40
N ASP A 1120 -23.32 49.52 80.01
CA ASP A 1120 -24.22 50.24 80.90
C ASP A 1120 -24.54 49.37 82.11
N SER A 1121 -24.68 49.97 83.29
CA SER A 1121 -25.15 49.32 84.51
C SER A 1121 -26.42 48.47 84.34
N ALA A 1122 -27.38 48.89 83.50
CA ALA A 1122 -28.60 48.14 83.21
C ALA A 1122 -28.38 46.87 82.36
N ASN A 1123 -27.21 46.78 81.73
CA ASN A 1123 -26.80 45.69 80.85
C ASN A 1123 -25.74 44.77 81.48
N GLN A 1124 -25.33 45.03 82.73
CA GLN A 1124 -24.34 44.19 83.42
C GLN A 1124 -24.93 42.81 83.72
N LEU A 1125 -24.23 41.76 83.30
CA LEU A 1125 -24.64 40.36 83.39
C LEU A 1125 -24.01 39.64 84.58
N ALA A 1126 -22.73 39.91 84.83
CA ALA A 1126 -21.94 39.29 85.88
C ALA A 1126 -20.75 40.18 86.25
N THR A 1127 -20.15 39.90 87.41
CA THR A 1127 -18.95 40.58 87.89
C THR A 1127 -18.06 39.61 88.64
N THR A 1128 -16.74 39.69 88.42
CA THR A 1128 -15.74 38.90 89.14
C THR A 1128 -14.70 39.85 89.70
N THR A 1129 -14.35 39.69 90.97
CA THR A 1129 -13.35 40.54 91.64
C THR A 1129 -12.05 39.77 91.88
N TYR A 1130 -10.93 40.33 91.42
CA TYR A 1130 -9.58 39.81 91.62
C TYR A 1130 -8.83 40.68 92.63
N ALA A 1131 -8.32 40.09 93.70
CA ALA A 1131 -7.52 40.77 94.72
C ALA A 1131 -6.51 39.80 95.37
N LEU A 1132 -5.40 40.32 95.91
CA LEU A 1132 -4.44 39.53 96.68
C LEU A 1132 -5.14 38.78 97.83
N GLY A 1133 -5.02 37.46 97.84
CA GLY A 1133 -5.64 36.58 98.85
C GLY A 1133 -7.08 36.16 98.56
N ALA A 1134 -7.70 36.62 97.46
CA ALA A 1134 -8.97 36.08 96.98
C ALA A 1134 -8.77 34.71 96.32
N ALA A 1135 -9.83 33.89 96.26
CA ALA A 1135 -9.77 32.56 95.64
C ALA A 1135 -9.30 32.59 94.18
N ASN A 1136 -9.58 33.67 93.44
CA ASN A 1136 -9.23 33.81 92.02
C ASN A 1136 -7.97 34.67 91.80
N ALA A 1137 -7.08 34.79 92.79
CA ALA A 1137 -5.90 35.69 92.77
C ALA A 1137 -4.82 35.39 91.71
N GLY A 1138 -5.08 34.50 90.74
CA GLY A 1138 -4.16 34.15 89.66
C GLY A 1138 -4.54 34.68 88.28
N PHE A 1139 -5.73 35.27 88.09
CA PHE A 1139 -6.37 35.37 86.76
C PHE A 1139 -6.34 33.98 86.09
N SER A 1140 -7.32 33.13 86.42
CA SER A 1140 -7.45 31.80 85.83
C SER A 1140 -8.84 31.65 85.21
N ASP A 1141 -9.88 31.64 86.03
CA ASP A 1141 -11.25 31.72 85.55
C ASP A 1141 -12.07 32.81 86.28
N THR A 1142 -13.22 33.11 85.69
CA THR A 1142 -14.16 34.08 86.28
C THR A 1142 -15.05 33.51 87.37
N ALA A 1143 -15.12 32.18 87.51
CA ALA A 1143 -16.13 31.46 88.30
C ALA A 1143 -17.56 32.01 88.08
N ILE A 1144 -17.91 32.30 86.83
CA ILE A 1144 -19.27 32.71 86.46
C ILE A 1144 -20.09 31.45 86.16
N ASP A 1145 -21.23 31.31 86.83
CA ASP A 1145 -22.19 30.21 86.67
C ASP A 1145 -23.64 30.73 86.59
N ALA A 1146 -24.61 29.81 86.60
CA ALA A 1146 -26.02 30.15 86.54
C ALA A 1146 -26.56 30.89 87.78
N ALA A 1147 -25.87 30.84 88.93
CA ALA A 1147 -26.32 31.53 90.13
C ALA A 1147 -25.89 33.01 90.16
N ASN A 1148 -24.80 33.36 89.48
CA ASN A 1148 -24.23 34.71 89.47
C ASN A 1148 -24.20 35.39 88.09
N PHE A 1149 -24.80 34.77 87.08
CA PHE A 1149 -25.00 35.31 85.74
C PHE A 1149 -26.46 35.70 85.49
N THR A 1150 -26.67 36.84 84.85
CA THR A 1150 -28.00 37.23 84.36
C THR A 1150 -28.22 36.67 82.96
N ASP A 1151 -29.30 35.92 82.77
CA ASP A 1151 -29.62 35.26 81.50
C ASP A 1151 -29.59 36.19 80.28
N ILE A 1152 -29.06 35.70 79.16
CA ILE A 1152 -29.12 36.38 77.85
C ILE A 1152 -30.02 35.59 76.90
N THR A 1153 -31.13 36.20 76.49
CA THR A 1153 -31.99 35.62 75.44
C THR A 1153 -31.58 36.13 74.04
N VAL A 1154 -31.40 35.18 73.12
CA VAL A 1154 -31.02 35.39 71.72
C VAL A 1154 -32.11 34.83 70.81
N SER A 1155 -32.86 35.72 70.17
CA SER A 1155 -33.92 35.36 69.23
C SER A 1155 -33.37 34.60 68.01
N ALA A 1156 -34.20 33.77 67.37
CA ALA A 1156 -33.81 33.00 66.21
C ALA A 1156 -33.23 33.88 65.08
N GLY A 1157 -32.16 33.42 64.44
CA GLY A 1157 -31.49 34.13 63.35
C GLY A 1157 -30.79 35.43 63.75
N SER A 1158 -30.64 35.69 65.05
CA SER A 1158 -30.06 36.92 65.58
C SER A 1158 -28.81 36.66 66.43
N SER A 1159 -28.06 37.72 66.70
CA SER A 1159 -26.90 37.70 67.59
C SER A 1159 -27.03 38.73 68.71
N ARG A 1160 -26.47 38.41 69.88
CA ARG A 1160 -26.21 39.34 71.00
C ARG A 1160 -24.71 39.46 71.20
N TYR A 1161 -24.29 40.58 71.77
CA TYR A 1161 -22.87 40.85 72.02
C TYR A 1161 -22.60 40.89 73.51
N VAL A 1162 -21.51 40.27 73.95
CA VAL A 1162 -21.08 40.25 75.34
C VAL A 1162 -19.76 41.02 75.45
N TYR A 1163 -19.81 42.17 76.10
CA TYR A 1163 -18.66 43.02 76.37
C TYR A 1163 -18.04 42.59 77.69
N VAL A 1164 -16.75 42.32 77.70
CA VAL A 1164 -15.98 42.02 78.90
C VAL A 1164 -15.05 43.18 79.16
N THR A 1165 -15.10 43.73 80.38
CA THR A 1165 -14.25 44.85 80.80
C THR A 1165 -13.46 44.54 82.06
N LEU A 1166 -12.25 45.09 82.19
CA LEU A 1166 -11.41 44.98 83.38
C LEU A 1166 -10.66 46.30 83.64
N ASP A 1167 -10.37 46.61 84.90
CA ASP A 1167 -9.45 47.71 85.26
C ASP A 1167 -8.01 47.36 84.90
N THR A 1168 -7.36 48.22 84.10
CA THR A 1168 -6.02 48.01 83.56
C THR A 1168 -5.08 49.19 83.82
N ASN A 1169 -5.43 50.14 84.70
CA ASN A 1169 -4.67 51.39 84.88
C ASN A 1169 -3.18 51.23 85.22
N ASP A 1170 -2.81 50.12 85.85
CA ASP A 1170 -1.44 49.85 86.30
C ASP A 1170 -0.60 49.09 85.26
N SER A 1171 -1.14 48.86 84.06
CA SER A 1171 -0.43 48.25 82.92
C SER A 1171 0.49 49.24 82.17
N SER A 1172 1.51 48.71 81.50
CA SER A 1172 2.47 49.49 80.68
C SER A 1172 3.04 48.76 79.44
N ILE A 1173 3.09 49.50 78.31
CA ILE A 1173 3.80 49.11 77.06
C ILE A 1173 5.26 48.73 77.31
N GLY A 1174 5.94 49.44 78.22
CA GLY A 1174 7.36 49.18 78.50
C GLY A 1174 7.66 47.83 79.14
N ALA A 1175 6.66 47.16 79.72
CA ALA A 1175 6.79 45.88 80.41
C ALA A 1175 6.21 44.67 79.65
N ASN A 1176 5.67 44.90 78.43
CA ASN A 1176 4.95 43.88 77.63
C ASN A 1176 3.76 43.26 78.39
N ASP A 1177 2.99 44.08 79.10
CA ASP A 1177 1.82 43.60 79.84
C ASP A 1177 0.74 43.13 78.87
N THR A 1178 0.16 41.96 79.13
CA THR A 1178 -0.87 41.35 78.27
C THR A 1178 -2.04 40.79 79.06
N LEU A 1179 -3.20 40.76 78.42
CA LEU A 1179 -4.40 40.13 78.93
C LEU A 1179 -5.05 39.32 77.80
N SER A 1180 -5.44 38.09 78.09
CA SER A 1180 -6.11 37.20 77.14
C SER A 1180 -7.42 36.73 77.75
N ILE A 1181 -8.49 36.81 76.96
CA ILE A 1181 -9.84 36.37 77.36
C ILE A 1181 -10.29 35.31 76.40
N GLY A 1182 -10.60 34.11 76.91
CA GLY A 1182 -11.24 33.01 76.21
C GLY A 1182 -12.47 32.52 76.96
N ILE A 1183 -12.99 31.36 76.55
CA ILE A 1183 -13.97 30.60 77.31
C ILE A 1183 -13.26 29.37 77.87
N GLN A 1184 -13.60 28.95 79.08
CA GLN A 1184 -13.06 27.72 79.65
C GLN A 1184 -13.25 26.53 78.70
N THR A 1185 -12.28 25.62 78.67
CA THR A 1185 -12.29 24.50 77.71
C THR A 1185 -12.85 23.22 78.32
N THR A 1186 -12.91 23.14 79.64
CA THR A 1186 -13.45 22.03 80.42
C THR A 1186 -14.25 22.55 81.59
N ALA A 1187 -15.20 21.77 82.10
CA ALA A 1187 -15.89 22.10 83.34
C ALA A 1187 -14.87 22.18 84.50
N VAL A 1188 -15.01 23.21 85.34
CA VAL A 1188 -14.14 23.44 86.50
C VAL A 1188 -14.96 23.21 87.76
N ILE A 1189 -14.34 22.69 88.82
CA ILE A 1189 -14.99 22.56 90.13
C ILE A 1189 -14.84 23.90 90.86
N GLY A 1190 -15.97 24.57 91.10
CA GLY A 1190 -16.01 25.81 91.87
C GLY A 1190 -15.61 25.59 93.32
N ILE A 1191 -15.30 26.69 94.02
CA ILE A 1191 -14.85 26.68 95.43
C ILE A 1191 -15.88 26.08 96.41
N ALA A 1192 -17.16 26.01 96.02
CA ALA A 1192 -18.23 25.36 96.77
C ALA A 1192 -18.45 23.87 96.40
N GLY A 1193 -17.63 23.31 95.50
CA GLY A 1193 -17.72 21.93 95.03
C GLY A 1193 -18.70 21.72 93.87
N GLU A 1194 -19.26 22.79 93.31
CA GLU A 1194 -20.17 22.73 92.16
C GLU A 1194 -19.42 22.59 90.84
N VAL A 1195 -19.99 21.85 89.88
CA VAL A 1195 -19.41 21.68 88.54
C VAL A 1195 -19.86 22.84 87.66
N MET A 1196 -18.92 23.72 87.31
CA MET A 1196 -19.16 24.91 86.49
C MET A 1196 -18.81 24.58 85.04
N SER A 1197 -19.84 24.37 84.22
CA SER A 1197 -19.63 24.15 82.79
C SER A 1197 -19.19 25.44 82.10
N PRO A 1198 -18.33 25.38 81.07
CA PRO A 1198 -17.84 26.57 80.38
C PRO A 1198 -18.93 27.49 79.83
N VAL A 1199 -19.96 26.88 79.26
CA VAL A 1199 -21.19 27.55 78.86
C VAL A 1199 -22.36 26.70 79.34
N LEU A 1200 -23.36 27.37 79.90
CA LEU A 1200 -24.65 26.80 80.27
C LEU A 1200 -25.71 27.56 79.50
N TRP A 1201 -26.58 26.85 78.81
CA TRP A 1201 -27.65 27.47 78.05
C TRP A 1201 -28.89 26.58 77.98
N SER A 1202 -30.00 27.12 77.50
CA SER A 1202 -31.24 26.39 77.27
C SER A 1202 -31.84 26.86 75.96
N ASP A 1203 -32.36 25.93 75.17
CA ASP A 1203 -33.14 26.19 73.95
C ASP A 1203 -34.64 26.34 74.25
N GLY A 1204 -34.98 26.64 75.50
CA GLY A 1204 -36.36 26.69 75.98
C GLY A 1204 -36.97 25.32 76.27
N SER A 1205 -36.18 24.25 76.23
CA SER A 1205 -36.54 22.95 76.81
C SER A 1205 -36.27 22.90 78.33
N ALA A 1206 -36.78 21.87 79.01
CA ALA A 1206 -36.49 21.63 80.43
C ALA A 1206 -35.02 21.24 80.70
N LEU A 1207 -34.22 21.03 79.66
CA LEU A 1207 -32.82 20.63 79.75
C LEU A 1207 -31.91 21.86 79.82
N THR A 1208 -30.78 21.69 80.52
CA THR A 1208 -29.66 22.63 80.47
C THR A 1208 -28.58 22.01 79.59
N LEU A 1209 -28.18 22.75 78.57
CA LEU A 1209 -27.26 22.33 77.52
C LEU A 1209 -25.89 22.97 77.75
N THR A 1210 -24.83 22.25 77.37
CA THR A 1210 -23.44 22.69 77.53
C THR A 1210 -22.68 22.77 76.20
N GLU A 1211 -23.21 22.13 75.15
CA GLU A 1211 -22.56 22.08 73.85
C GLU A 1211 -22.84 23.35 73.05
N VAL A 1212 -21.79 23.93 72.46
CA VAL A 1212 -21.87 25.18 71.70
C VAL A 1212 -20.94 25.09 70.50
N ARG A 1213 -21.43 25.50 69.33
CA ARG A 1213 -20.60 25.53 68.12
C ARG A 1213 -19.51 26.60 68.22
N GLY A 1214 -18.29 26.25 67.82
CA GLY A 1214 -17.14 27.16 67.86
C GLY A 1214 -16.33 27.10 69.15
N MET A 1215 -16.61 26.14 70.03
CA MET A 1215 -15.77 25.84 71.20
C MET A 1215 -14.72 24.76 70.87
N PRO A 1216 -13.54 24.78 71.54
CA PRO A 1216 -13.10 25.75 72.54
C PRO A 1216 -12.74 27.11 71.91
N LEU A 1217 -13.17 28.20 72.53
CA LEU A 1217 -12.78 29.56 72.13
C LEU A 1217 -11.51 29.96 72.89
N THR A 1218 -10.35 29.68 72.30
CA THR A 1218 -9.03 29.97 72.90
C THR A 1218 -8.82 31.47 73.12
N GLY A 1219 -8.17 31.84 74.22
CA GLY A 1219 -7.97 33.23 74.61
C GLY A 1219 -7.34 34.12 73.53
N ARG A 1220 -7.95 35.29 73.31
CA ARG A 1220 -7.47 36.34 72.39
C ARG A 1220 -6.78 37.43 73.20
N SER A 1221 -5.51 37.67 72.91
CA SER A 1221 -4.66 38.59 73.66
C SER A 1221 -4.78 40.05 73.20
N VAL A 1222 -4.82 40.95 74.18
CA VAL A 1222 -4.53 42.38 74.06
C VAL A 1222 -3.26 42.71 74.83
N SER A 1223 -2.51 43.70 74.33
CA SER A 1223 -1.30 44.22 74.95
C SER A 1223 -1.53 45.68 75.36
N TYR A 1224 -0.84 46.14 76.39
CA TYR A 1224 -0.99 47.50 76.94
C TYR A 1224 0.22 48.35 76.79
#